data_AF-A0A952JZB5-F1
#
_entry.id   AF-A0A952JZB5-F1
#
_cell.length_a   1.000
_cell.length_b   1.000
_cell.length_c   1.000
_cell.angle_alpha   90.00
_cell.angle_beta   90.00
_cell.angle_gamma   90.00
#
_symmetry.space_group_name_H-M   'P 1'
#
loop_
_entity.id
_entity.type
_entity.pdbx_description
1 polymer ?
#
loop_
_entity_poly.entity_id
_entity_poly.type
_entity_poly.pdbx_seq_one_letter_code
_entity_poly.pdbx_strand_id
1 'polypeptide(L)'
;MKMQTNHTKQNLHKEKQPAYGHQLYQKFSSFMSRVYSTELNPLYHLGGITVFLFTVACISGIYIFIFYNINPRHAWDSVNNMSANIFNGWMRSIHRYSSDLLVIFILMHLLHTLFTSKFKRLVSWISGIISFLIVITIGVTGFILVWDQKAKLAGYLTAKLFSSLPIFDPSIAGAFLLNDLSTVGGFFKVALFGHIALSLITIIVIWIHVLRLSKPKILPPKKLMIYAFISLGIISLIVPVQSDPPAEASNLPIQTTFDWYYYFGYYLMKLFTVNQNWIILIGSGMILCIIPYIFKRKNNPPVFIDIEKCDACNLCSYDCPFEAIDMLTVNGERKAILSPDKCVGCAICIGSCDEHAITHPHFPQLSLQPQEKADITLFSCSYFPEPELPKDLNVVHYRVPCAGSVMPKEVQQILENNSKKVAILSCEDCYYRLGKNWTINRFLRKRPPTFSKKYDASKVKLYTLTQYTKEKLASFFSEPEATDKMKAQLNIADHLKGNHIFSVLIMTLFFALMLPLSSTTVKLFNPSEKTLIVNFKYISTPQEYEQQSSGLAHMRTLNPVVKKRSPVMLKVFSSKDKSLIYEKEFIPRGLRQDIAMFVYTQLVLEQDKVDIQLTETAFPDKQLSLNNVSLKKGDGTFVILKDGKLEIAQE
;
A
#
# COMPACT_ATOMS: atom_id res chain seq x y z
N MET A 1 20.14 54.82 41.70
CA MET A 1 19.20 53.73 42.05
C MET A 1 18.96 52.92 40.77
N LYS A 2 19.43 51.66 40.75
CA LYS A 2 19.48 50.78 39.56
C LYS A 2 18.07 50.46 39.06
N MET A 3 17.76 50.75 37.79
CA MET A 3 16.58 50.22 37.11
C MET A 3 16.97 48.89 36.44
N GLN A 4 16.44 47.80 37.00
CA GLN A 4 16.64 46.44 36.51
C GLN A 4 15.96 46.24 35.15
N THR A 5 16.77 45.81 34.19
CA THR A 5 16.36 45.23 32.91
C THR A 5 15.65 43.89 33.14
N ASN A 6 14.32 43.88 33.02
CA ASN A 6 13.55 42.63 32.97
C ASN A 6 13.62 42.04 31.56
N HIS A 7 14.54 41.10 31.37
CA HIS A 7 14.48 40.13 30.28
C HIS A 7 13.24 39.25 30.48
N THR A 8 12.19 39.52 29.72
CA THR A 8 11.00 38.66 29.65
C THR A 8 11.40 37.33 29.04
N LYS A 9 11.65 36.32 29.89
CA LYS A 9 11.66 34.91 29.49
C LYS A 9 10.29 34.60 28.91
N GLN A 10 10.17 34.57 27.58
CA GLN A 10 9.02 33.97 26.93
C GLN A 10 8.94 32.51 27.39
N ASN A 11 7.91 32.22 28.18
CA ASN A 11 7.55 30.87 28.60
C ASN A 11 7.25 30.04 27.34
N LEU A 12 8.26 29.35 26.84
CA LEU A 12 8.13 28.22 25.93
C LEU A 12 7.27 27.18 26.65
N HIS A 13 5.97 27.14 26.35
CA HIS A 13 5.13 26.00 26.66
C HIS A 13 5.85 24.74 26.12
N LYS A 14 6.37 23.92 27.04
CA LYS A 14 6.84 22.55 26.77
C LYS A 14 5.65 21.68 26.36
N GLU A 15 5.01 21.97 25.24
CA GLU A 15 4.18 20.98 24.58
C GLU A 15 5.11 19.87 24.07
N LYS A 16 4.89 18.63 24.54
CA LYS A 16 5.57 17.42 24.03
C LYS A 16 5.63 17.47 22.50
N GLN A 17 6.84 17.53 21.93
CA GLN A 17 7.04 17.77 20.49
C GLN A 17 6.29 16.71 19.66
N PRO A 18 5.28 17.10 18.86
CA PRO A 18 4.48 16.16 18.05
C PRO A 18 5.25 15.54 16.86
N ALA A 19 6.58 15.70 16.81
CA ALA A 19 7.42 15.49 15.64
C ALA A 19 8.45 14.35 15.79
N TYR A 20 8.50 13.64 16.92
CA TYR A 20 9.57 12.67 17.20
C TYR A 20 9.68 11.57 16.13
N GLY A 21 8.56 10.98 15.70
CA GLY A 21 8.57 9.95 14.65
C GLY A 21 9.09 10.45 13.30
N HIS A 22 8.75 11.69 12.93
CA HIS A 22 9.26 12.30 11.69
C HIS A 22 10.75 12.66 11.77
N GLN A 23 11.23 13.11 12.94
CA GLN A 23 12.65 13.36 13.17
C GLN A 23 13.46 12.05 13.14
N LEU A 24 12.96 11.00 13.79
CA LEU A 24 13.60 9.68 13.80
C LEU A 24 13.69 9.09 12.40
N TYR A 25 12.59 9.16 11.62
CA TYR A 25 12.59 8.68 10.24
C TYR A 25 13.60 9.41 9.37
N GLN A 26 13.75 10.73 9.52
CA GLN A 26 14.77 11.50 8.80
C GLN A 26 16.19 11.08 9.18
N LYS A 27 16.47 10.90 10.48
CA LYS A 27 17.77 10.38 10.93
C LYS A 27 18.06 9.00 10.35
N PHE A 28 17.10 8.08 10.37
CA PHE A 28 17.23 6.75 9.78
C PHE A 28 17.48 6.81 8.27
N SER A 29 16.63 7.55 7.56
CA SER A 29 16.73 7.67 6.09
C SER A 29 17.97 8.40 5.61
N SER A 30 18.60 9.24 6.45
CA SER A 30 19.84 9.94 6.11
C SER A 30 21.00 8.99 5.80
N PHE A 31 20.99 7.75 6.33
CA PHE A 31 21.96 6.73 5.95
C PHE A 31 21.92 6.47 4.43
N MET A 32 20.70 6.40 3.85
CA MET A 32 20.54 6.33 2.40
C MET A 32 20.92 7.65 1.73
N SER A 33 20.71 8.81 2.36
CA SER A 33 21.18 10.10 1.82
C SER A 33 22.72 10.24 1.76
N ARG A 34 23.50 9.31 2.33
CA ARG A 34 24.96 9.26 2.12
C ARG A 34 25.33 8.59 0.80
N VAL A 35 24.51 7.64 0.36
CA VAL A 35 24.68 6.86 -0.88
C VAL A 35 24.04 7.60 -2.04
N TYR A 36 22.77 7.96 -1.84
CA TYR A 36 21.94 8.72 -2.76
C TYR A 36 22.01 10.19 -2.38
N SER A 37 21.93 11.12 -3.34
CA SER A 37 21.65 12.51 -2.97
C SER A 37 20.28 12.60 -2.29
N THR A 38 20.05 13.61 -1.46
CA THR A 38 18.76 13.80 -0.76
C THR A 38 17.57 13.83 -1.72
N GLU A 39 17.75 14.38 -2.92
CA GLU A 39 16.71 14.38 -3.96
C GLU A 39 16.42 12.99 -4.53
N LEU A 40 17.40 12.07 -4.50
CA LEU A 40 17.32 10.72 -5.06
C LEU A 40 17.18 9.63 -4.00
N ASN A 41 17.07 9.98 -2.72
CA ASN A 41 16.90 9.01 -1.65
C ASN A 41 15.58 8.23 -1.83
N PRO A 42 15.61 6.90 -2.04
CA PRO A 42 14.42 6.09 -2.31
C PRO A 42 13.38 6.14 -1.19
N LEU A 43 13.83 6.28 0.07
CA LEU A 43 12.96 6.32 1.25
C LEU A 43 12.06 7.56 1.30
N TYR A 44 12.38 8.62 0.54
CA TYR A 44 11.53 9.81 0.41
C TYR A 44 10.53 9.70 -0.74
N HIS A 45 10.70 8.72 -1.62
CA HIS A 45 9.87 8.53 -2.82
C HIS A 45 9.13 7.19 -2.83
N LEU A 46 8.92 6.55 -1.67
CA LEU A 46 8.29 5.23 -1.56
C LEU A 46 6.97 5.13 -2.35
N GLY A 47 6.05 6.08 -2.17
CA GLY A 47 4.78 6.08 -2.92
C GLY A 47 4.95 6.30 -4.42
N GLY A 48 5.95 7.08 -4.84
CA GLY A 48 6.26 7.26 -6.26
C GLY A 48 6.87 6.00 -6.88
N ILE A 49 7.77 5.32 -6.15
CA ILE A 49 8.34 4.04 -6.57
C ILE A 49 7.25 2.97 -6.68
N THR A 50 6.29 2.92 -5.74
CA THR A 50 5.10 2.07 -5.84
C THR A 50 4.34 2.29 -7.15
N VAL A 51 4.01 3.53 -7.51
CA VAL A 51 3.30 3.82 -8.77
C VAL A 51 4.15 3.46 -10.00
N PHE A 52 5.47 3.69 -9.93
CA PHE A 52 6.39 3.29 -10.99
C PHE A 52 6.43 1.77 -11.19
N LEU A 53 6.56 0.98 -10.12
CA LEU A 53 6.55 -0.49 -10.17
C LEU A 53 5.20 -1.01 -10.68
N PHE A 54 4.09 -0.41 -10.24
CA PHE A 54 2.77 -0.73 -10.77
C PHE A 54 2.67 -0.46 -12.28
N THR A 55 3.22 0.67 -12.75
CA THR A 55 3.27 1.00 -14.18
C THR A 55 4.09 -0.03 -14.96
N VAL A 56 5.24 -0.44 -14.43
CA VAL A 56 6.07 -1.51 -15.02
C VAL A 56 5.30 -2.83 -15.06
N ALA A 57 4.59 -3.19 -13.99
CA ALA A 57 3.76 -4.39 -13.92
C ALA A 57 2.62 -4.37 -14.96
N CYS A 58 1.93 -3.23 -15.14
CA CYS A 58 0.89 -3.10 -16.16
C CYS A 58 1.44 -3.24 -17.59
N ILE A 59 2.55 -2.55 -17.91
CA ILE A 59 3.15 -2.59 -19.25
C ILE A 59 3.63 -4.02 -19.57
N SER A 60 4.36 -4.63 -18.64
CA SER A 60 4.84 -6.01 -18.79
C SER A 60 3.69 -7.02 -18.82
N GLY A 61 2.61 -6.79 -18.08
CA GLY A 61 1.41 -7.63 -18.08
C GLY A 61 0.67 -7.60 -19.41
N ILE A 62 0.51 -6.42 -20.02
CA ILE A 62 -0.05 -6.26 -21.38
C ILE A 62 0.80 -7.03 -22.39
N TYR A 63 2.13 -6.94 -22.28
CA TYR A 63 3.04 -7.69 -23.14
C TYR A 63 2.86 -9.20 -23.01
N ILE A 64 2.87 -9.72 -21.78
CA ILE A 64 2.70 -11.16 -21.50
C ILE A 64 1.36 -11.66 -22.01
N PHE A 65 0.30 -10.86 -21.87
CA PHE A 65 -1.04 -11.21 -22.31
C PHE A 65 -1.12 -11.53 -23.81
N ILE A 66 -0.27 -10.93 -24.65
CA ILE A 66 -0.21 -11.20 -26.11
C ILE A 66 0.17 -12.67 -26.40
N PHE A 67 0.99 -13.28 -25.54
CA PHE A 67 1.50 -14.64 -25.70
C PHE A 67 0.75 -15.68 -24.84
N TYR A 68 -0.20 -15.23 -24.03
CA TYR A 68 -0.85 -16.06 -23.01
C TYR A 68 -2.09 -16.77 -23.54
N ASN A 69 -2.25 -18.06 -23.22
CA ASN A 69 -3.45 -18.82 -23.55
C ASN A 69 -4.46 -18.81 -22.40
N ILE A 70 -5.67 -18.31 -22.69
CA ILE A 70 -6.77 -18.17 -21.71
C ILE A 70 -7.41 -19.53 -21.36
N ASN A 71 -7.18 -20.57 -22.16
CA ASN A 71 -7.69 -21.90 -21.85
C ASN A 71 -6.83 -22.52 -20.72
N PRO A 72 -7.41 -22.86 -19.55
CA PRO A 72 -6.67 -23.47 -18.44
C PRO A 72 -5.87 -24.72 -18.85
N ARG A 73 -6.35 -25.49 -19.84
CA ARG A 73 -5.66 -26.68 -20.36
C ARG A 73 -4.28 -26.38 -20.97
N HIS A 74 -4.11 -25.18 -21.52
CA HIS A 74 -2.90 -24.74 -22.22
C HIS A 74 -2.24 -23.53 -21.55
N ALA A 75 -2.74 -23.09 -20.40
CA ALA A 75 -2.24 -21.93 -19.69
C ALA A 75 -0.79 -22.16 -19.25
N TRP A 76 -0.52 -23.29 -18.59
CA TRP A 76 0.83 -23.66 -18.16
C TRP A 76 1.79 -23.77 -19.35
N ASP A 77 1.39 -24.46 -20.42
CA ASP A 77 2.22 -24.60 -21.64
C ASP A 77 2.57 -23.24 -22.24
N SER A 78 1.60 -22.32 -22.30
CA SER A 78 1.84 -20.98 -22.85
C SER A 78 2.86 -20.20 -22.03
N VAL A 79 2.81 -20.29 -20.70
CA VAL A 79 3.77 -19.62 -19.80
C VAL A 79 5.15 -20.27 -19.88
N ASN A 80 5.21 -21.60 -19.94
CA ASN A 80 6.46 -22.33 -20.05
C ASN A 80 7.16 -22.06 -21.40
N ASN A 81 6.42 -22.12 -22.51
CA ASN A 81 6.92 -21.80 -23.85
C ASN A 81 7.38 -20.34 -23.95
N MET A 82 6.64 -19.41 -23.34
CA MET A 82 7.04 -18.01 -23.25
C MET A 82 8.37 -17.86 -22.50
N SER A 83 8.60 -18.66 -21.46
CA SER A 83 9.83 -18.62 -20.66
C SER A 83 11.05 -19.22 -21.37
N ALA A 84 10.84 -20.04 -22.41
CA ALA A 84 11.91 -20.63 -23.20
C ALA A 84 12.66 -19.61 -24.08
N ASN A 85 12.00 -18.50 -24.46
CA ASN A 85 12.67 -17.40 -25.15
C ASN A 85 13.25 -16.42 -24.12
N ILE A 86 14.53 -16.05 -24.29
CA ILE A 86 15.27 -15.18 -23.35
C ILE A 86 14.53 -13.85 -23.09
N PHE A 87 14.04 -13.19 -24.15
CA PHE A 87 13.39 -11.90 -24.02
C PHE A 87 12.02 -12.01 -23.34
N ASN A 88 11.23 -13.00 -23.73
CA ASN A 88 9.91 -13.23 -23.16
C ASN A 88 10.00 -13.69 -21.69
N GLY A 89 10.94 -14.58 -21.37
CA GLY A 89 11.25 -15.01 -20.01
C GLY A 89 11.78 -13.87 -19.13
N TRP A 90 12.56 -12.95 -19.71
CA TRP A 90 12.99 -11.74 -19.03
C TRP A 90 11.81 -10.82 -18.72
N MET A 91 10.90 -10.59 -19.67
CA MET A 91 9.70 -9.78 -19.43
C MET A 91 8.77 -10.42 -18.39
N ARG A 92 8.62 -11.75 -18.41
CA ARG A 92 7.92 -12.50 -17.36
C ARG A 92 8.53 -12.27 -15.98
N SER A 93 9.86 -12.30 -15.90
CA SER A 93 10.60 -12.06 -14.66
C SER A 93 10.44 -10.62 -14.18
N ILE A 94 10.48 -9.63 -15.09
CA ILE A 94 10.18 -8.22 -14.78
C ILE A 94 8.77 -8.08 -14.22
N HIS A 95 7.76 -8.67 -14.88
CA HIS A 95 6.37 -8.61 -14.42
C HIS A 95 6.25 -9.17 -13.01
N ARG A 96 6.81 -10.36 -12.78
CA ARG A 96 6.82 -11.02 -11.48
C ARG A 96 7.49 -10.16 -10.40
N TYR A 97 8.76 -9.80 -10.59
CA TYR A 97 9.51 -9.07 -9.58
C TYR A 97 9.01 -7.65 -9.36
N SER A 98 8.44 -7.00 -10.38
CA SER A 98 7.77 -5.72 -10.21
C SER A 98 6.56 -5.81 -9.30
N SER A 99 5.78 -6.90 -9.39
CA SER A 99 4.63 -7.18 -8.53
C SER A 99 5.07 -7.46 -7.08
N ASP A 100 6.11 -8.27 -6.90
CA ASP A 100 6.65 -8.59 -5.59
C ASP A 100 7.16 -7.32 -4.88
N LEU A 101 7.98 -6.53 -5.57
CA LEU A 101 8.48 -5.26 -5.05
C LEU A 101 7.36 -4.24 -4.82
N LEU A 102 6.33 -4.21 -5.68
CA LEU A 102 5.19 -3.31 -5.52
C LEU A 102 4.57 -3.46 -4.12
N VAL A 103 4.32 -4.69 -3.67
CA VAL A 103 3.74 -4.97 -2.34
C VAL A 103 4.68 -4.50 -1.23
N ILE A 104 5.98 -4.81 -1.35
CA ILE A 104 6.98 -4.39 -0.35
C ILE A 104 7.06 -2.86 -0.25
N PHE A 105 7.07 -2.14 -1.36
CA PHE A 105 7.08 -0.68 -1.35
C PHE A 105 5.78 -0.08 -0.81
N ILE A 106 4.61 -0.72 -1.05
CA ILE A 106 3.35 -0.32 -0.40
C ILE A 106 3.46 -0.46 1.12
N LEU A 107 3.98 -1.59 1.63
CA LEU A 107 4.18 -1.80 3.06
C LEU A 107 5.14 -0.78 3.65
N MET A 108 6.27 -0.51 2.99
CA MET A 108 7.20 0.54 3.40
C MET A 108 6.53 1.93 3.40
N HIS A 109 5.70 2.23 2.40
CA HIS A 109 4.94 3.47 2.32
C HIS A 109 3.91 3.60 3.46
N LEU A 110 3.19 2.53 3.77
CA LEU A 110 2.26 2.44 4.90
C LEU A 110 3.00 2.68 6.23
N LEU A 111 4.13 2.01 6.45
CA LEU A 111 4.95 2.19 7.65
C LEU A 111 5.50 3.61 7.75
N HIS A 112 6.06 4.16 6.67
CA HIS A 112 6.55 5.54 6.62
C HIS A 112 5.44 6.53 7.00
N THR A 113 4.23 6.37 6.46
CA THR A 113 3.11 7.28 6.77
C THR A 113 2.58 7.12 8.19
N LEU A 114 2.65 5.91 8.77
CA LEU A 114 2.41 5.65 10.20
C LEU A 114 3.43 6.35 11.09
N PHE A 115 4.73 6.07 10.90
CA PHE A 115 5.81 6.63 11.71
C PHE A 115 5.89 8.15 11.64
N THR A 116 5.65 8.72 10.47
CA THR A 116 5.66 10.19 10.28
C THR A 116 4.33 10.84 10.60
N SER A 117 3.31 10.11 11.08
CA SER A 117 1.97 10.64 11.37
C SER A 117 1.27 11.30 10.18
N LYS A 118 1.68 11.00 8.95
CA LYS A 118 1.05 11.47 7.71
C LYS A 118 -0.30 10.78 7.43
N PHE A 119 -0.61 9.67 8.13
CA PHE A 119 -1.87 8.92 8.07
C PHE A 119 -3.12 9.73 8.44
N LYS A 120 -2.97 10.90 9.06
CA LYS A 120 -4.08 11.77 9.50
C LYS A 120 -4.88 12.40 8.34
N ARG A 121 -4.52 12.11 7.09
CA ARG A 121 -5.26 12.51 5.87
C ARG A 121 -6.25 11.41 5.51
N LEU A 122 -7.49 11.52 6.02
CA LEU A 122 -8.48 10.45 5.98
C LEU A 122 -8.70 9.86 4.58
N VAL A 123 -8.93 10.70 3.56
CA VAL A 123 -9.20 10.23 2.19
C VAL A 123 -8.02 9.46 1.62
N SER A 124 -6.80 10.01 1.70
CA SER A 124 -5.58 9.31 1.26
C SER A 124 -5.32 8.04 2.07
N TRP A 125 -5.59 8.05 3.37
CA TRP A 125 -5.37 6.88 4.22
C TRP A 125 -6.30 5.72 3.88
N ILE A 126 -7.62 5.98 3.82
CA ILE A 126 -8.61 4.95 3.50
C ILE A 126 -8.41 4.43 2.08
N SER A 127 -8.26 5.31 1.10
CA SER A 127 -7.96 4.88 -0.28
C SER A 127 -6.64 4.11 -0.39
N GLY A 128 -5.63 4.44 0.43
CA GLY A 128 -4.39 3.69 0.54
C GLY A 128 -4.59 2.27 1.03
N ILE A 129 -5.36 2.07 2.10
CA ILE A 129 -5.70 0.73 2.62
C ILE A 129 -6.49 -0.07 1.58
N ILE A 130 -7.49 0.55 0.93
CA ILE A 130 -8.25 -0.09 -0.15
C ILE A 130 -7.34 -0.50 -1.31
N SER A 131 -6.43 0.39 -1.74
CA SER A 131 -5.49 0.08 -2.81
C SER A 131 -4.55 -1.08 -2.47
N PHE A 132 -4.10 -1.17 -1.20
CA PHE A 132 -3.28 -2.27 -0.74
C PHE A 132 -4.02 -3.62 -0.85
N LEU A 133 -5.28 -3.68 -0.38
CA LEU A 133 -6.11 -4.88 -0.49
C LEU A 133 -6.37 -5.29 -1.94
N ILE A 134 -6.61 -4.32 -2.83
CA ILE A 134 -6.78 -4.56 -4.26
C ILE A 134 -5.49 -5.14 -4.86
N VAL A 135 -4.32 -4.57 -4.56
CA VAL A 135 -3.03 -5.07 -5.08
C VAL A 135 -2.71 -6.49 -4.58
N ILE A 136 -3.02 -6.82 -3.33
CA ILE A 136 -2.89 -8.20 -2.84
C ILE A 136 -3.79 -9.14 -3.65
N THR A 137 -5.03 -8.73 -3.93
CA THR A 137 -5.98 -9.51 -4.74
C THR A 137 -5.47 -9.70 -6.18
N ILE A 138 -4.95 -8.65 -6.81
CA ILE A 138 -4.34 -8.69 -8.15
C ILE A 138 -3.17 -9.68 -8.17
N GLY A 139 -2.30 -9.65 -7.14
CA GLY A 139 -1.19 -10.59 -7.06
C GLY A 139 -1.68 -12.03 -6.98
N VAL A 140 -2.58 -12.34 -6.04
CA VAL A 140 -3.16 -13.69 -5.87
C VAL A 140 -3.79 -14.19 -7.18
N THR A 141 -4.60 -13.37 -7.87
CA THR A 141 -5.17 -13.78 -9.16
C THR A 141 -4.08 -14.02 -10.21
N GLY A 142 -3.03 -13.19 -10.24
CA GLY A 142 -1.89 -13.36 -11.13
C GLY A 142 -1.16 -14.70 -10.93
N PHE A 143 -1.01 -15.19 -9.70
CA PHE A 143 -0.46 -16.53 -9.44
C PHE A 143 -1.33 -17.63 -10.01
N ILE A 144 -2.65 -17.52 -9.85
CA ILE A 144 -3.60 -18.54 -10.32
C ILE A 144 -3.49 -18.70 -11.85
N LEU A 145 -3.17 -17.63 -12.58
CA LEU A 145 -3.03 -17.63 -14.04
C LEU A 145 -1.84 -18.44 -14.57
N VAL A 146 -0.84 -18.76 -13.74
CA VAL A 146 0.30 -19.61 -14.16
C VAL A 146 -0.12 -21.07 -14.36
N TRP A 147 -1.13 -21.52 -13.61
CA TRP A 147 -1.67 -22.88 -13.65
C TRP A 147 -0.65 -24.00 -13.36
N ASP A 148 0.35 -23.71 -12.53
CA ASP A 148 1.27 -24.70 -11.95
C ASP A 148 0.72 -25.26 -10.61
N GLN A 149 1.46 -26.19 -9.99
CA GLN A 149 1.09 -26.78 -8.69
C GLN A 149 0.84 -25.72 -7.61
N LYS A 150 1.62 -24.63 -7.60
CA LYS A 150 1.46 -23.50 -6.68
C LYS A 150 0.18 -22.72 -6.97
N ALA A 151 -0.14 -22.48 -8.24
CA ALA A 151 -1.39 -21.87 -8.67
C ALA A 151 -2.62 -22.70 -8.24
N LYS A 152 -2.56 -24.03 -8.37
CA LYS A 152 -3.60 -24.96 -7.88
C LYS A 152 -3.84 -24.79 -6.38
N LEU A 153 -2.76 -24.74 -5.60
CA LEU A 153 -2.82 -24.53 -4.16
C LEU A 153 -3.39 -23.15 -3.79
N ALA A 154 -2.91 -22.09 -4.44
CA ALA A 154 -3.39 -20.74 -4.21
C ALA A 154 -4.89 -20.61 -4.54
N GLY A 155 -5.32 -21.23 -5.65
CA GLY A 155 -6.72 -21.31 -6.04
C GLY A 155 -7.58 -22.07 -5.02
N TYR A 156 -7.12 -23.24 -4.56
CA TYR A 156 -7.78 -24.01 -3.50
C TYR A 156 -7.92 -23.19 -2.20
N LEU A 157 -6.84 -22.57 -1.72
CA LEU A 157 -6.84 -21.78 -0.49
C LEU A 157 -7.74 -20.56 -0.59
N THR A 158 -7.74 -19.90 -1.76
CA THR A 158 -8.65 -18.80 -2.07
C THR A 158 -10.10 -19.28 -2.01
N ALA A 159 -10.44 -20.35 -2.73
CA ALA A 159 -11.80 -20.90 -2.76
C ALA A 159 -12.24 -21.39 -1.37
N LYS A 160 -11.35 -22.00 -0.60
CA LYS A 160 -11.60 -22.42 0.79
C LYS A 160 -11.84 -21.21 1.70
N LEU A 161 -11.06 -20.14 1.56
CA LEU A 161 -11.27 -18.90 2.32
C LEU A 161 -12.66 -18.32 2.02
N PHE A 162 -13.07 -18.25 0.77
CA PHE A 162 -14.37 -17.72 0.39
C PHE A 162 -15.54 -18.67 0.72
N SER A 163 -15.33 -19.98 0.77
CA SER A 163 -16.38 -20.98 1.03
C SER A 163 -17.12 -20.83 2.36
N SER A 164 -16.58 -20.09 3.33
CA SER A 164 -17.26 -19.78 4.59
C SER A 164 -18.32 -18.68 4.45
N LEU A 165 -18.29 -17.91 3.36
CA LEU A 165 -19.26 -16.87 3.09
C LEU A 165 -20.47 -17.48 2.37
N PRO A 166 -21.72 -17.16 2.77
CA PRO A 166 -22.94 -17.76 2.21
C PRO A 166 -23.11 -17.61 0.69
N ILE A 167 -22.40 -16.65 0.08
CA ILE A 167 -22.49 -16.31 -1.33
C ILE A 167 -21.62 -17.24 -2.20
N PHE A 168 -20.55 -17.80 -1.63
CA PHE A 168 -19.56 -18.58 -2.37
C PHE A 168 -19.69 -20.06 -2.07
N ASP A 169 -19.49 -20.88 -3.11
CA ASP A 169 -19.74 -22.29 -2.94
C ASP A 169 -18.50 -23.10 -2.49
N PRO A 170 -18.63 -23.94 -1.44
CA PRO A 170 -17.57 -24.85 -0.99
C PRO A 170 -17.01 -25.79 -2.07
N SER A 171 -17.78 -26.12 -3.09
CA SER A 171 -17.38 -27.01 -4.18
C SER A 171 -16.29 -26.46 -5.08
N ILE A 172 -16.15 -25.14 -5.14
CA ILE A 172 -15.11 -24.50 -5.93
C ILE A 172 -13.74 -24.92 -5.39
N ALA A 173 -13.60 -25.01 -4.06
CA ALA A 173 -12.37 -25.50 -3.43
C ALA A 173 -12.07 -26.95 -3.82
N GLY A 174 -13.08 -27.82 -3.80
CA GLY A 174 -12.93 -29.20 -4.28
C GLY A 174 -12.53 -29.27 -5.76
N ALA A 175 -13.13 -28.44 -6.61
CA ALA A 175 -12.83 -28.43 -8.05
C ALA A 175 -11.36 -28.09 -8.33
N PHE A 176 -10.75 -27.22 -7.53
CA PHE A 176 -9.31 -26.96 -7.59
C PHE A 176 -8.49 -28.19 -7.21
N LEU A 177 -8.90 -28.97 -6.20
CA LEU A 177 -8.16 -30.16 -5.79
C LEU A 177 -8.20 -31.27 -6.86
N LEU A 178 -9.35 -31.47 -7.48
CA LEU A 178 -9.53 -32.46 -8.56
C LEU A 178 -9.01 -31.99 -9.92
N ASN A 179 -8.57 -30.74 -10.04
CA ASN A 179 -8.26 -30.12 -11.33
C ASN A 179 -9.42 -30.24 -12.33
N ASP A 180 -10.67 -30.11 -11.85
CA ASP A 180 -11.87 -30.19 -12.71
C ASP A 180 -11.98 -28.92 -13.56
N LEU A 181 -11.36 -28.94 -14.74
CA LEU A 181 -11.31 -27.79 -15.64
C LEU A 181 -12.69 -27.37 -16.17
N SER A 182 -13.71 -28.24 -16.10
CA SER A 182 -15.07 -27.88 -16.48
C SER A 182 -15.69 -26.89 -15.48
N THR A 183 -15.39 -27.07 -14.19
CA THR A 183 -15.83 -26.19 -13.11
C THR A 183 -14.85 -25.03 -12.90
N VAL A 184 -13.54 -25.30 -12.91
CA VAL A 184 -12.52 -24.28 -12.63
C VAL A 184 -12.27 -23.34 -13.81
N GLY A 185 -12.54 -23.76 -15.05
CA GLY A 185 -12.35 -22.91 -16.22
C GLY A 185 -13.18 -21.62 -16.21
N GLY A 186 -14.36 -21.64 -15.57
CA GLY A 186 -15.15 -20.43 -15.32
C GLY A 186 -14.46 -19.50 -14.32
N PHE A 187 -14.01 -20.03 -13.18
CA PHE A 187 -13.28 -19.28 -12.17
C PHE A 187 -11.99 -18.68 -12.73
N PHE A 188 -11.25 -19.44 -13.54
CA PHE A 188 -10.01 -19.00 -14.17
C PHE A 188 -10.22 -17.76 -15.06
N LYS A 189 -11.28 -17.75 -15.88
CA LYS A 189 -11.65 -16.58 -16.69
C LYS A 189 -12.01 -15.39 -15.81
N VAL A 190 -12.79 -15.61 -14.73
CA VAL A 190 -13.11 -14.55 -13.76
C VAL A 190 -11.84 -14.01 -13.09
N ALA A 191 -10.88 -14.87 -12.74
CA ALA A 191 -9.60 -14.45 -12.18
C ALA A 191 -8.79 -13.62 -13.18
N LEU A 192 -8.75 -14.01 -14.46
CA LEU A 192 -8.06 -13.26 -15.52
C LEU A 192 -8.68 -11.88 -15.75
N PHE A 193 -9.99 -11.82 -16.01
CA PHE A 193 -10.67 -10.54 -16.22
C PHE A 193 -10.66 -9.69 -14.95
N GLY A 194 -10.76 -10.32 -13.78
CA GLY A 194 -10.62 -9.66 -12.49
C GLY A 194 -9.23 -9.08 -12.28
N HIS A 195 -8.16 -9.78 -12.65
CA HIS A 195 -6.79 -9.27 -12.60
C HIS A 195 -6.63 -7.99 -13.43
N ILE A 196 -7.17 -7.98 -14.66
CA ILE A 196 -7.14 -6.81 -15.55
C ILE A 196 -8.03 -5.68 -15.01
N ALA A 197 -9.28 -5.98 -14.65
CA ALA A 197 -10.25 -5.00 -14.18
C ALA A 197 -9.82 -4.33 -12.87
N LEU A 198 -9.31 -5.11 -11.90
CA LEU A 198 -8.79 -4.57 -10.63
C LEU A 198 -7.55 -3.70 -10.84
N SER A 199 -6.70 -4.04 -11.81
CA SER A 199 -5.58 -3.17 -12.21
C SER A 199 -6.06 -1.82 -12.73
N LEU A 200 -7.10 -1.79 -13.59
CA LEU A 200 -7.69 -0.54 -14.07
C LEU A 200 -8.36 0.25 -12.93
N ILE A 201 -9.09 -0.42 -12.03
CA ILE A 201 -9.69 0.21 -10.85
C ILE A 201 -8.62 0.83 -9.96
N THR A 202 -7.44 0.20 -9.83
CA THR A 202 -6.33 0.72 -9.03
C THR A 202 -5.86 2.09 -9.53
N ILE A 203 -5.91 2.36 -10.84
CA ILE A 203 -5.60 3.68 -11.40
C ILE A 203 -6.58 4.75 -10.86
N ILE A 204 -7.87 4.43 -10.82
CA ILE A 204 -8.91 5.32 -10.28
C ILE A 204 -8.71 5.52 -8.78
N VAL A 205 -8.39 4.46 -8.04
CA VAL A 205 -8.12 4.55 -6.59
C VAL A 205 -6.87 5.39 -6.32
N ILE A 206 -5.81 5.27 -7.12
CA ILE A 206 -4.61 6.12 -7.02
C ILE A 206 -4.98 7.59 -7.28
N TRP A 207 -5.84 7.89 -8.26
CA TRP A 207 -6.34 9.25 -8.48
C TRP A 207 -7.07 9.79 -7.25
N ILE A 208 -7.99 9.02 -6.66
CA ILE A 208 -8.67 9.38 -5.40
C ILE A 208 -7.66 9.59 -4.26
N HIS A 209 -6.63 8.73 -4.19
CA HIS A 209 -5.59 8.77 -3.16
C HIS A 209 -4.80 10.08 -3.17
N VAL A 210 -4.59 10.68 -4.35
CA VAL A 210 -3.87 11.95 -4.52
C VAL A 210 -4.77 13.17 -4.71
N LEU A 211 -6.10 13.00 -4.83
CA LEU A 211 -7.06 14.05 -5.21
C LEU A 211 -6.97 15.34 -4.38
N ARG A 212 -6.62 15.24 -3.08
CA ARG A 212 -6.54 16.40 -2.16
C ARG A 212 -5.14 16.99 -2.02
N LEU A 213 -4.26 16.74 -2.98
CA LEU A 213 -2.87 17.20 -2.98
C LEU A 213 -2.60 18.03 -4.22
N SER A 214 -2.26 19.31 -4.06
CA SER A 214 -1.73 20.08 -5.19
C SER A 214 -0.37 19.52 -5.59
N LYS A 215 -0.09 19.45 -6.90
CA LYS A 215 1.20 19.01 -7.44
C LYS A 215 1.67 17.69 -6.82
N PRO A 216 0.87 16.60 -6.86
CA PRO A 216 1.25 15.33 -6.27
C PRO A 216 2.48 14.78 -7.01
N LYS A 217 3.47 14.30 -6.25
CA LYS A 217 4.63 13.61 -6.82
C LYS A 217 4.23 12.16 -7.11
N ILE A 218 3.56 11.94 -8.23
CA ILE A 218 3.05 10.62 -8.62
C ILE A 218 4.20 9.68 -9.00
N LEU A 219 5.18 10.18 -9.76
CA LEU A 219 6.37 9.43 -10.16
C LEU A 219 7.61 9.96 -9.44
N PRO A 220 8.61 9.09 -9.18
CA PRO A 220 9.87 9.52 -8.61
C PRO A 220 10.71 10.29 -9.65
N PRO A 221 11.78 10.98 -9.22
CA PRO A 221 12.70 11.65 -10.14
C PRO A 221 13.23 10.70 -11.22
N LYS A 222 13.41 11.20 -12.46
CA LYS A 222 13.81 10.39 -13.63
C LYS A 222 15.03 9.49 -13.37
N LYS A 223 16.05 10.02 -12.69
CA LYS A 223 17.27 9.24 -12.36
C LYS A 223 16.96 8.06 -11.44
N LEU A 224 16.06 8.24 -10.47
CA LEU A 224 15.66 7.17 -9.56
C LEU A 224 14.83 6.09 -10.26
N MET A 225 13.97 6.46 -11.22
CA MET A 225 13.27 5.49 -12.09
C MET A 225 14.27 4.66 -12.90
N ILE A 226 15.30 5.30 -13.47
CA ILE A 226 16.35 4.59 -14.21
C ILE A 226 17.08 3.60 -13.30
N TYR A 227 17.44 4.00 -12.08
CA TYR A 227 18.10 3.08 -11.14
C TYR A 227 17.22 1.88 -10.79
N ALA A 228 15.93 2.12 -10.50
CA ALA A 228 14.98 1.06 -10.19
C ALA A 228 14.78 0.11 -11.39
N PHE A 229 14.66 0.65 -12.61
CA PHE A 229 14.49 -0.15 -13.82
C PHE A 229 15.73 -1.00 -14.13
N ILE A 230 16.93 -0.42 -14.04
CA ILE A 230 18.19 -1.16 -14.23
C ILE A 230 18.33 -2.25 -13.18
N SER A 231 18.06 -1.94 -11.90
CA SER A 231 18.16 -2.92 -10.80
C SER A 231 17.19 -4.09 -10.99
N LEU A 232 15.94 -3.78 -11.38
CA LEU A 232 14.93 -4.78 -11.69
C LEU A 232 15.34 -5.63 -12.90
N GLY A 233 15.86 -5.01 -13.96
CA GLY A 233 16.34 -5.70 -15.15
C GLY A 233 17.50 -6.64 -14.86
N ILE A 234 18.48 -6.20 -14.05
CA ILE A 234 19.63 -7.02 -13.62
C ILE A 234 19.17 -8.26 -12.88
N ILE A 235 18.27 -8.12 -11.89
CA ILE A 235 17.79 -9.27 -11.11
C ILE A 235 16.97 -10.22 -11.98
N SER A 236 16.14 -9.66 -12.86
CA SER A 236 15.33 -10.44 -13.80
C SER A 236 16.18 -11.25 -14.79
N LEU A 237 17.44 -10.83 -15.05
CA LEU A 237 18.39 -11.57 -15.89
C LEU A 237 19.19 -12.61 -15.08
N ILE A 238 19.65 -12.24 -13.88
CA ILE A 238 20.49 -13.11 -13.04
C ILE A 238 19.68 -14.28 -12.47
N VAL A 239 18.45 -14.00 -12.04
CA VAL A 239 17.54 -14.98 -11.44
C VAL A 239 16.24 -14.96 -12.25
N PRO A 240 16.16 -15.66 -13.39
CA PRO A 240 14.92 -15.73 -14.15
C PRO A 240 13.88 -16.57 -13.39
N VAL A 241 12.63 -16.14 -13.44
CA VAL A 241 11.51 -16.82 -12.78
C VAL A 241 11.19 -18.12 -13.53
N GLN A 242 11.07 -19.21 -12.80
CA GLN A 242 10.68 -20.53 -13.32
C GLN A 242 9.29 -20.91 -12.81
N SER A 243 8.55 -21.69 -13.59
CA SER A 243 7.26 -22.25 -13.16
C SER A 243 7.48 -23.56 -12.41
N ASP A 244 6.61 -23.86 -11.45
CA ASP A 244 6.53 -25.19 -10.87
C ASP A 244 5.94 -26.19 -11.90
N PRO A 245 6.00 -27.52 -11.64
CA PRO A 245 5.36 -28.52 -12.49
C PRO A 245 3.86 -28.22 -12.71
N PRO A 246 3.26 -28.74 -13.81
CA PRO A 246 1.87 -28.48 -14.13
C PRO A 246 0.90 -28.95 -13.04
N ALA A 247 -0.23 -28.28 -12.92
CA ALA A 247 -1.30 -28.68 -12.01
C ALA A 247 -1.98 -29.98 -12.49
N GLU A 248 -1.80 -31.08 -11.74
CA GLU A 248 -2.38 -32.40 -12.02
C GLU A 248 -3.42 -32.78 -10.96
N ALA A 249 -4.33 -33.71 -11.26
CA ALA A 249 -5.39 -34.14 -10.33
C ALA A 249 -4.84 -35.00 -9.17
N SER A 250 -3.85 -35.85 -9.45
CA SER A 250 -3.26 -36.84 -8.54
C SER A 250 -2.35 -36.24 -7.46
N ASN A 251 -1.75 -35.08 -7.74
CA ASN A 251 -0.75 -34.47 -6.86
C ASN A 251 -1.37 -33.37 -5.99
N LEU A 252 -1.44 -33.60 -4.68
CA LEU A 252 -1.54 -32.52 -3.71
C LEU A 252 -0.15 -31.90 -3.57
N PRO A 253 0.01 -30.59 -3.72
CA PRO A 253 1.30 -29.98 -3.51
C PRO A 253 1.63 -29.96 -2.01
N ILE A 254 2.30 -31.02 -1.54
CA ILE A 254 2.71 -31.22 -0.13
C ILE A 254 3.75 -30.15 0.27
N GLN A 255 4.57 -29.70 -0.67
CA GLN A 255 5.58 -28.67 -0.48
C GLN A 255 5.53 -27.68 -1.65
N THR A 256 5.27 -26.41 -1.38
CA THR A 256 5.41 -25.33 -2.37
C THR A 256 6.20 -24.18 -1.79
N THR A 257 6.81 -23.40 -2.67
CA THR A 257 7.33 -22.08 -2.31
C THR A 257 6.18 -21.17 -1.92
N PHE A 258 6.39 -20.37 -0.88
CA PHE A 258 5.36 -19.54 -0.26
C PHE A 258 5.81 -18.08 -0.26
N ASP A 259 5.07 -17.24 -0.99
CA ASP A 259 5.27 -15.81 -1.01
C ASP A 259 4.60 -15.17 0.20
N TRP A 260 5.39 -14.86 1.23
CA TRP A 260 4.86 -14.37 2.51
C TRP A 260 3.95 -13.16 2.35
N TYR A 261 4.29 -12.21 1.48
CA TYR A 261 3.54 -10.97 1.32
C TYR A 261 2.19 -11.13 0.62
N TYR A 262 1.98 -12.16 -0.21
CA TYR A 262 0.67 -12.46 -0.81
C TYR A 262 -0.12 -13.50 -0.02
N TYR A 263 0.56 -14.46 0.60
CA TYR A 263 -0.08 -15.61 1.20
C TYR A 263 -0.15 -15.55 2.73
N PHE A 264 0.30 -14.49 3.40
CA PHE A 264 0.24 -14.39 4.87
C PHE A 264 -1.15 -14.75 5.43
N GLY A 265 -2.23 -14.33 4.74
CA GLY A 265 -3.59 -14.66 5.12
C GLY A 265 -3.92 -16.15 5.02
N TYR A 266 -3.36 -16.87 4.04
CA TYR A 266 -3.55 -18.32 3.94
C TYR A 266 -2.76 -19.09 4.99
N TYR A 267 -1.59 -18.60 5.40
CA TYR A 267 -0.83 -19.22 6.48
C TYR A 267 -1.63 -19.24 7.79
N LEU A 268 -2.39 -18.19 8.08
CA LEU A 268 -3.27 -18.13 9.25
C LEU A 268 -4.34 -19.25 9.26
N MET A 269 -4.71 -19.81 8.11
CA MET A 269 -5.65 -20.95 8.02
C MET A 269 -5.07 -22.24 8.60
N LYS A 270 -3.76 -22.32 8.85
CA LYS A 270 -3.13 -23.43 9.58
C LYS A 270 -3.32 -23.32 11.09
N LEU A 271 -3.44 -22.09 11.59
CA LEU A 271 -3.53 -21.79 13.02
C LEU A 271 -4.97 -21.54 13.48
N PHE A 272 -5.80 -21.02 12.58
CA PHE A 272 -7.16 -20.56 12.87
C PHE A 272 -8.17 -21.16 11.90
N THR A 273 -9.41 -21.29 12.36
CA THR A 273 -10.55 -21.64 11.49
C THR A 273 -10.77 -20.57 10.42
N VAL A 274 -11.46 -20.92 9.32
CA VAL A 274 -11.74 -19.99 8.21
C VAL A 274 -12.48 -18.74 8.70
N ASN A 275 -13.45 -18.91 9.61
CA ASN A 275 -14.22 -17.79 10.18
C ASN A 275 -13.36 -16.87 11.03
N GLN A 276 -12.49 -17.43 11.88
CA GLN A 276 -11.53 -16.64 12.66
C GLN A 276 -10.57 -15.88 11.75
N ASN A 277 -10.15 -16.48 10.64
CA ASN A 277 -9.27 -15.81 9.69
C ASN A 277 -9.95 -14.58 9.05
N TRP A 278 -11.22 -14.68 8.66
CA TRP A 278 -12.00 -13.53 8.20
C TRP A 278 -12.12 -12.44 9.28
N ILE A 279 -12.34 -12.81 10.53
CA ILE A 279 -12.38 -11.86 11.66
C ILE A 279 -11.03 -11.15 11.81
N ILE A 280 -9.90 -11.86 11.69
CA ILE A 280 -8.57 -11.27 11.78
C ILE A 280 -8.29 -10.33 10.59
N LEU A 281 -8.62 -10.75 9.37
CA LEU A 281 -8.40 -9.95 8.16
C LEU A 281 -9.25 -8.67 8.16
N ILE A 282 -10.56 -8.80 8.42
CA ILE A 282 -11.48 -7.65 8.49
C ILE A 282 -11.12 -6.78 9.70
N GLY A 283 -10.86 -7.39 10.86
CA GLY A 283 -10.50 -6.70 12.09
C GLY A 283 -9.22 -5.88 11.94
N SER A 284 -8.16 -6.45 11.37
CA SER A 284 -6.91 -5.72 11.10
C SER A 284 -7.10 -4.56 10.12
N GLY A 285 -7.88 -4.77 9.04
CA GLY A 285 -8.26 -3.70 8.12
C GLY A 285 -9.06 -2.58 8.81
N MET A 286 -10.05 -2.93 9.64
CA MET A 286 -10.84 -1.96 10.41
C MET A 286 -9.98 -1.19 11.42
N ILE A 287 -9.08 -1.85 12.13
CA ILE A 287 -8.13 -1.19 13.03
C ILE A 287 -7.32 -0.15 12.26
N LEU A 288 -6.76 -0.51 11.11
CA LEU A 288 -6.01 0.43 10.27
C LEU A 288 -6.90 1.63 9.85
N CYS A 289 -8.15 1.40 9.46
CA CYS A 289 -9.09 2.47 9.11
C CYS A 289 -9.45 3.38 10.30
N ILE A 290 -9.43 2.86 11.53
CA ILE A 290 -9.80 3.59 12.75
C ILE A 290 -8.61 4.38 13.34
N ILE A 291 -7.36 4.02 13.03
CA ILE A 291 -6.13 4.72 13.51
C ILE A 291 -6.21 6.26 13.41
N PRO A 292 -6.63 6.88 12.28
CA PRO A 292 -6.75 8.33 12.19
C PRO A 292 -7.74 8.97 13.18
N TYR A 293 -8.77 8.22 13.57
CA TYR A 293 -9.80 8.67 14.51
C TYR A 293 -9.36 8.54 15.97
N ILE A 294 -8.59 7.48 16.30
CA ILE A 294 -7.99 7.30 17.62
C ILE A 294 -6.93 8.39 17.85
N PHE A 295 -6.00 8.53 16.91
CA PHE A 295 -4.93 9.53 16.98
C PHE A 295 -5.38 10.83 16.30
N LYS A 296 -6.42 11.46 16.87
CA LYS A 296 -6.95 12.73 16.39
C LYS A 296 -5.82 13.71 16.13
N ARG A 297 -5.94 14.41 15.01
CA ARG A 297 -5.05 15.50 14.66
C ARG A 297 -5.19 16.58 15.72
N LYS A 298 -4.13 16.85 16.49
CA LYS A 298 -3.92 18.21 17.04
C LYS A 298 -3.79 19.10 15.81
N ASN A 299 -4.89 19.70 15.38
CA ASN A 299 -4.86 20.64 14.26
C ASN A 299 -4.01 21.82 14.70
N ASN A 300 -2.95 22.11 13.94
CA ASN A 300 -2.44 23.47 13.97
C ASN A 300 -3.58 24.38 13.52
N PRO A 301 -3.77 25.54 14.17
CA PRO A 301 -4.81 26.46 13.79
C PRO A 301 -4.67 26.82 12.30
N PRO A 302 -5.79 27.03 11.59
CA PRO A 302 -5.71 27.55 10.22
C PRO A 302 -5.02 28.92 10.22
N VAL A 303 -4.51 29.31 9.05
CA VAL A 303 -4.06 30.69 8.83
C VAL A 303 -5.28 31.62 8.79
N PHE A 304 -5.07 32.90 9.08
CA PHE A 304 -6.08 33.94 8.88
C PHE A 304 -5.67 34.80 7.68
N ILE A 305 -6.65 35.19 6.84
CA ILE A 305 -6.43 36.05 5.67
C ILE A 305 -7.21 37.35 5.89
N ASP A 306 -6.48 38.45 5.95
CA ASP A 306 -7.01 39.81 5.93
C ASP A 306 -7.41 40.17 4.50
N ILE A 307 -8.72 40.26 4.27
CA ILE A 307 -9.30 40.48 2.93
C ILE A 307 -9.03 41.91 2.45
N GLU A 308 -8.89 42.86 3.36
CA GLU A 308 -8.65 44.26 3.03
C GLU A 308 -7.23 44.47 2.50
N LYS A 309 -6.24 43.79 3.11
CA LYS A 309 -4.83 43.81 2.64
C LYS A 309 -4.55 42.93 1.43
N CYS A 310 -5.50 42.09 1.03
CA CYS A 310 -5.30 41.15 -0.07
C CYS A 310 -5.36 41.87 -1.44
N ASP A 311 -4.26 41.79 -2.19
CA ASP A 311 -4.08 42.36 -3.54
C ASP A 311 -4.48 41.44 -4.69
N ALA A 312 -4.99 40.24 -4.39
CA ALA A 312 -5.41 39.24 -5.37
C ALA A 312 -4.30 38.68 -6.31
N CYS A 313 -3.03 38.71 -5.91
CA CYS A 313 -1.91 38.22 -6.74
C CYS A 313 -1.91 36.70 -7.04
N ASN A 314 -2.77 35.90 -6.39
CA ASN A 314 -2.94 34.44 -6.54
C ASN A 314 -1.78 33.56 -6.06
N LEU A 315 -0.66 34.13 -5.59
CA LEU A 315 0.53 33.36 -5.21
C LEU A 315 0.26 32.38 -4.06
N CYS A 316 -0.48 32.81 -3.04
CA CYS A 316 -0.81 31.99 -1.87
C CYS A 316 -1.67 30.76 -2.23
N SER A 317 -2.61 30.91 -3.18
CA SER A 317 -3.42 29.82 -3.71
C SER A 317 -2.55 28.81 -4.46
N TYR A 318 -1.71 29.27 -5.39
CA TYR A 318 -0.83 28.39 -6.16
C TYR A 318 0.28 27.72 -5.32
N ASP A 319 0.65 28.32 -4.18
CA ASP A 319 1.63 27.77 -3.23
C ASP A 319 1.05 26.88 -2.15
N CYS A 320 -0.27 26.85 -1.98
CA CYS A 320 -0.89 25.99 -1.00
C CYS A 320 -0.71 24.52 -1.39
N PRO A 321 0.02 23.68 -0.61
CA PRO A 321 0.21 22.27 -0.94
C PRO A 321 -1.05 21.42 -0.79
N PHE A 322 -2.14 22.01 -0.31
CA PHE A 322 -3.36 21.32 0.10
C PHE A 322 -4.61 21.95 -0.52
N GLU A 323 -4.45 22.91 -1.45
CA GLU A 323 -5.55 23.57 -2.16
C GLU A 323 -6.61 24.15 -1.19
N ALA A 324 -6.11 24.69 -0.08
CA ALA A 324 -6.94 25.28 0.97
C ALA A 324 -7.28 26.74 0.72
N ILE A 325 -6.71 27.39 -0.30
CA ILE A 325 -6.96 28.80 -0.61
C ILE A 325 -7.50 28.88 -2.03
N ASP A 326 -8.73 29.35 -2.16
CA ASP A 326 -9.42 29.59 -3.40
C ASP A 326 -9.50 31.10 -3.67
N MET A 327 -9.49 31.49 -4.94
CA MET A 327 -9.55 32.90 -5.33
C MET A 327 -10.97 33.22 -5.81
N LEU A 328 -11.78 33.79 -4.91
CA LEU A 328 -13.21 34.04 -5.12
C LEU A 328 -13.51 35.53 -5.18
N THR A 329 -14.62 35.91 -5.80
CA THR A 329 -15.07 37.30 -5.83
C THR A 329 -15.90 37.62 -4.59
N VAL A 330 -15.48 38.62 -3.83
CA VAL A 330 -16.19 39.16 -2.66
C VAL A 330 -16.37 40.66 -2.87
N ASN A 331 -17.60 41.14 -2.83
CA ASN A 331 -17.93 42.56 -3.05
C ASN A 331 -17.39 43.13 -4.37
N GLY A 332 -17.40 42.34 -5.44
CA GLY A 332 -16.92 42.73 -6.76
C GLY A 332 -15.40 42.62 -6.96
N GLU A 333 -14.63 42.35 -5.90
CA GLU A 333 -13.19 42.18 -5.97
C GLU A 333 -12.78 40.72 -5.80
N ARG A 334 -11.75 40.28 -6.53
CA ARG A 334 -11.19 38.94 -6.35
C ARG A 334 -10.34 38.92 -5.08
N LYS A 335 -10.57 37.97 -4.19
CA LYS A 335 -9.87 37.84 -2.91
C LYS A 335 -9.52 36.38 -2.63
N ALA A 336 -8.47 36.19 -1.82
CA ALA A 336 -8.06 34.88 -1.36
C ALA A 336 -8.96 34.45 -0.18
N ILE A 337 -9.69 33.35 -0.35
CA ILE A 337 -10.59 32.77 0.66
C ILE A 337 -10.05 31.41 1.09
N LEU A 338 -9.97 31.20 2.40
CA LEU A 338 -9.48 29.95 2.97
C LEU A 338 -10.63 28.96 3.19
N SER A 339 -10.45 27.71 2.79
CA SER A 339 -11.21 26.55 3.27
C SER A 339 -10.54 25.98 4.55
N PRO A 340 -11.10 26.21 5.76
CA PRO A 340 -10.43 25.83 7.01
C PRO A 340 -10.26 24.31 7.18
N ASP A 341 -11.15 23.52 6.59
CA ASP A 341 -11.16 22.06 6.60
C ASP A 341 -9.99 21.45 5.80
N LYS A 342 -9.56 22.12 4.73
CA LYS A 342 -8.39 21.72 3.92
C LYS A 342 -7.07 22.24 4.52
N CYS A 343 -7.12 23.33 5.28
CA CYS A 343 -5.92 23.99 5.80
C CYS A 343 -5.18 23.11 6.82
N VAL A 344 -3.85 23.07 6.73
CA VAL A 344 -3.01 22.28 7.64
C VAL A 344 -2.18 23.08 8.64
N GLY A 345 -2.32 24.41 8.66
CA GLY A 345 -1.53 25.29 9.51
C GLY A 345 -0.03 25.27 9.19
N CYS A 346 0.34 25.01 7.92
CA CYS A 346 1.76 24.99 7.51
C CYS A 346 2.37 26.38 7.34
N ALA A 347 1.54 27.42 7.21
CA ALA A 347 1.94 28.81 6.99
C ALA A 347 2.81 29.07 5.74
N ILE A 348 2.93 28.15 4.78
CA ILE A 348 3.72 28.36 3.53
C ILE A 348 3.18 29.56 2.72
N CYS A 349 1.88 29.81 2.81
CA CYS A 349 1.21 30.96 2.20
C CYS A 349 1.68 32.31 2.77
N ILE A 350 2.11 32.37 4.04
CA ILE A 350 2.72 33.57 4.65
C ILE A 350 3.97 33.94 3.84
N GLY A 351 4.86 32.98 3.62
CA GLY A 351 6.05 33.15 2.76
C GLY A 351 5.76 33.53 1.29
N SER A 352 4.49 33.49 0.87
CA SER A 352 4.04 33.80 -0.49
C SER A 352 3.31 35.14 -0.60
N CYS A 353 2.93 35.76 0.52
CA CYS A 353 2.08 36.95 0.56
C CYS A 353 2.94 38.19 0.81
N ASP A 354 3.18 38.96 -0.24
CA ASP A 354 4.07 40.11 -0.20
C ASP A 354 3.49 41.30 0.61
N GLU A 355 2.16 41.38 0.66
CA GLU A 355 1.37 42.37 1.40
C GLU A 355 1.18 42.01 2.89
N HIS A 356 1.70 40.87 3.35
CA HIS A 356 1.53 40.39 4.73
C HIS A 356 0.05 40.27 5.17
N ALA A 357 -0.85 40.00 4.22
CA ALA A 357 -2.28 39.79 4.46
C ALA A 357 -2.59 38.46 5.17
N ILE A 358 -1.61 37.57 5.37
CA ILE A 358 -1.83 36.24 5.94
C ILE A 358 -1.08 36.10 7.26
N THR A 359 -1.77 35.68 8.31
CA THR A 359 -1.21 35.48 9.66
C THR A 359 -1.47 34.07 10.18
N HIS A 360 -0.72 33.65 11.21
CA HIS A 360 -0.89 32.35 11.85
C HIS A 360 -0.55 32.45 13.34
N PRO A 361 -1.34 31.86 14.26
CA PRO A 361 -1.14 32.01 15.72
C PRO A 361 0.24 31.54 16.23
N HIS A 362 0.82 30.51 15.63
CA HIS A 362 2.16 30.02 15.98
C HIS A 362 3.30 30.65 15.15
N PHE A 363 3.03 31.68 14.35
CA PHE A 363 4.10 32.42 13.69
C PHE A 363 4.67 33.44 14.68
N PRO A 364 5.99 33.48 14.90
CA PRO A 364 6.59 34.35 15.90
C PRO A 364 6.51 35.81 15.46
N GLN A 365 6.40 36.72 16.42
CA GLN A 365 6.57 38.15 16.14
C GLN A 365 8.05 38.44 15.89
N LEU A 366 8.37 38.89 14.69
CA LEU A 366 9.75 39.20 14.30
C LEU A 366 10.13 40.61 14.78
N SER A 367 11.33 40.75 15.33
CA SER A 367 11.92 42.06 15.62
C SER A 367 12.60 42.56 14.35
N LEU A 368 11.92 43.46 13.63
CA LEU A 368 12.42 44.05 12.37
C LEU A 368 12.89 45.50 12.54
N GLN A 369 12.69 46.06 13.74
CA GLN A 369 13.17 47.39 14.08
C GLN A 369 14.70 47.38 14.22
N PRO A 370 15.40 48.45 13.82
CA PRO A 370 16.85 48.57 13.97
C PRO A 370 17.31 48.34 15.41
N GLN A 371 18.23 47.41 15.60
CA GLN A 371 18.78 47.02 16.91
C GLN A 371 20.28 46.71 16.76
N GLU A 372 20.97 46.47 17.88
CA GLU A 372 22.35 45.97 17.82
C GLU A 372 22.38 44.64 17.05
N LYS A 373 23.24 44.56 16.03
CA LYS A 373 23.26 43.40 15.13
C LYS A 373 23.74 42.16 15.87
N ALA A 374 22.85 41.18 16.00
CA ALA A 374 23.22 39.83 16.38
C ALA A 374 24.15 39.20 15.33
N ASP A 375 24.88 38.17 15.73
CA ASP A 375 25.79 37.48 14.82
C ASP A 375 25.01 36.68 13.79
N ILE A 376 24.00 35.92 14.23
CA ILE A 376 23.14 35.11 13.38
C ILE A 376 21.67 35.20 13.83
N THR A 377 20.75 35.41 12.88
CA THR A 377 19.34 35.05 13.07
C THR A 377 19.07 33.65 12.54
N LEU A 378 18.51 32.78 13.37
CA LEU A 378 18.20 31.39 13.07
C LEU A 378 16.68 31.18 12.97
N PHE A 379 16.19 30.74 11.81
CA PHE A 379 14.82 30.29 11.65
C PHE A 379 14.76 28.76 11.71
N SER A 380 14.00 28.18 12.63
CA SER A 380 13.82 26.72 12.68
C SER A 380 12.37 26.30 12.41
N CYS A 381 12.18 25.34 11.50
CA CYS A 381 10.88 24.71 11.30
C CYS A 381 10.39 24.01 12.58
N SER A 382 9.08 24.06 12.85
CA SER A 382 8.44 23.38 13.97
C SER A 382 8.70 21.86 14.08
N TYR A 383 9.02 21.20 12.97
CA TYR A 383 9.39 19.77 12.92
C TYR A 383 10.89 19.51 13.08
N PHE A 384 11.72 20.56 13.04
CA PHE A 384 13.13 20.46 13.36
C PHE A 384 13.29 20.27 14.88
N PRO A 385 14.19 19.39 15.35
CA PRO A 385 14.46 19.25 16.80
C PRO A 385 14.95 20.58 17.37
N GLU A 386 14.96 20.73 18.70
CA GLU A 386 15.54 21.96 19.27
C GLU A 386 17.04 22.01 18.92
N PRO A 387 17.52 23.04 18.20
CA PRO A 387 18.91 23.08 17.75
C PRO A 387 19.85 23.41 18.91
N GLU A 388 20.96 22.69 19.02
CA GLU A 388 22.06 23.15 19.87
C GLU A 388 22.69 24.41 19.26
N LEU A 389 22.84 25.46 20.06
CA LEU A 389 23.41 26.74 19.64
C LEU A 389 24.84 26.89 20.17
N PRO A 390 25.76 27.47 19.38
CA PRO A 390 27.10 27.81 19.85
C PRO A 390 27.03 28.90 20.93
N LYS A 391 27.79 28.75 22.02
CA LYS A 391 27.77 29.69 23.16
C LYS A 391 28.50 31.00 22.86
N ASP A 392 29.43 30.97 21.91
CA ASP A 392 30.33 32.09 21.60
C ASP A 392 29.71 33.08 20.60
N LEU A 393 28.51 32.83 20.11
CA LEU A 393 27.80 33.69 19.14
C LEU A 393 26.49 34.21 19.73
N ASN A 394 26.19 35.47 19.45
CA ASN A 394 24.88 36.03 19.74
C ASN A 394 23.87 35.56 18.67
N VAL A 395 23.10 34.52 18.98
CA VAL A 395 22.12 33.92 18.07
C VAL A 395 20.69 34.29 18.48
N VAL A 396 19.96 34.95 17.59
CA VAL A 396 18.52 35.20 17.73
C VAL A 396 17.75 34.06 17.06
N HIS A 397 16.91 33.34 17.80
CA HIS A 397 16.24 32.14 17.31
C HIS A 397 14.73 32.33 17.20
N TYR A 398 14.19 32.15 15.98
CA TYR A 398 12.77 32.16 15.68
C TYR A 398 12.29 30.77 15.27
N ARG A 399 11.32 30.23 16.01
CA ARG A 399 10.66 28.97 15.66
C ARG A 399 9.42 29.27 14.82
N VAL A 400 9.43 28.83 13.56
CA VAL A 400 8.34 29.07 12.59
C VAL A 400 7.56 27.78 12.31
N PRO A 401 6.27 27.85 11.92
CA PRO A 401 5.49 26.66 11.58
C PRO A 401 6.16 25.82 10.49
N CYS A 402 6.73 26.46 9.46
CA CYS A 402 7.48 25.80 8.40
C CYS A 402 8.61 26.69 7.88
N ALA A 403 9.72 26.13 7.41
CA ALA A 403 10.74 26.92 6.70
C ALA A 403 10.16 27.68 5.49
N GLY A 404 9.10 27.14 4.87
CA GLY A 404 8.39 27.76 3.75
C GLY A 404 7.59 29.02 4.11
N SER A 405 7.41 29.33 5.40
CA SER A 405 6.77 30.57 5.85
C SER A 405 7.74 31.73 6.01
N VAL A 406 9.05 31.49 5.95
CA VAL A 406 10.08 32.54 6.05
C VAL A 406 10.01 33.43 4.81
N MET A 407 9.71 34.71 4.99
CA MET A 407 9.60 35.64 3.87
C MET A 407 10.98 36.16 3.43
N PRO A 408 11.25 36.24 2.11
CA PRO A 408 12.48 36.86 1.62
C PRO A 408 12.64 38.33 2.02
N LYS A 409 11.54 39.11 2.09
CA LYS A 409 11.57 40.52 2.51
C LYS A 409 11.95 40.69 3.99
N GLU A 410 11.39 39.88 4.88
CA GLU A 410 11.76 39.88 6.30
C GLU A 410 13.24 39.53 6.49
N VAL A 411 13.74 38.53 5.76
CA VAL A 411 15.17 38.16 5.82
C VAL A 411 16.07 39.27 5.29
N GLN A 412 15.64 40.01 4.26
CA GLN A 412 16.37 41.18 3.75
C GLN A 412 16.47 42.28 4.81
N GLN A 413 15.36 42.61 5.47
CA GLN A 413 15.33 43.59 6.56
C GLN A 413 16.19 43.15 7.74
N ILE A 414 16.16 41.87 8.11
CA ILE A 414 17.00 41.33 9.19
C ILE A 414 18.50 41.47 8.85
N LEU A 415 18.91 41.19 7.62
CA LEU A 415 20.31 41.37 7.19
C LEU A 415 20.75 42.84 7.22
N GLU A 416 19.83 43.76 6.92
CA GLU A 416 20.05 45.20 6.98
C GLU A 416 20.17 45.71 8.42
N ASN A 417 19.23 45.34 9.28
CA ASN A 417 18.98 46.06 10.53
C ASN A 417 19.30 45.26 11.79
N ASN A 418 19.35 43.92 11.74
CA ASN A 418 19.27 43.09 12.96
C ASN A 418 20.34 41.99 13.05
N SER A 419 20.91 41.51 11.95
CA SER A 419 21.90 40.43 11.99
C SER A 419 22.90 40.46 10.86
N LYS A 420 24.11 39.93 11.11
CA LYS A 420 25.16 39.81 10.08
C LYS A 420 24.86 38.69 9.08
N LYS A 421 24.36 37.54 9.56
CA LYS A 421 23.97 36.38 8.74
C LYS A 421 22.64 35.79 9.17
N VAL A 422 22.01 35.02 8.28
CA VAL A 422 20.75 34.33 8.52
C VAL A 422 20.88 32.84 8.20
N ALA A 423 20.43 31.98 9.11
CA ALA A 423 20.40 30.54 8.91
C ALA A 423 18.96 30.02 8.96
N ILE A 424 18.61 29.08 8.08
CA ILE A 424 17.28 28.47 8.02
C ILE A 424 17.41 26.95 8.21
N LEU A 425 16.76 26.40 9.23
CA LEU A 425 16.73 24.97 9.52
C LEU A 425 15.44 24.34 9.00
N SER A 426 15.59 23.33 8.15
CA SER A 426 14.48 22.67 7.46
C SER A 426 14.57 21.14 7.50
N CYS A 427 13.46 20.47 7.20
CA CYS A 427 13.39 19.02 7.10
C CYS A 427 13.98 18.55 5.75
N GLU A 428 14.64 17.39 5.74
CA GLU A 428 15.12 16.72 4.51
C GLU A 428 13.97 16.24 3.65
N ASP A 429 13.15 15.36 4.23
CA ASP A 429 11.81 15.04 3.75
C ASP A 429 10.82 16.02 4.37
N CYS A 430 10.27 16.93 3.56
CA CYS A 430 9.43 17.98 4.07
C CYS A 430 8.08 17.42 4.55
N TYR A 431 7.78 17.53 5.85
CA TYR A 431 6.49 17.14 6.43
C TYR A 431 5.29 17.79 5.71
N TYR A 432 5.37 19.10 5.45
CA TYR A 432 4.36 19.86 4.70
C TYR A 432 4.57 19.82 3.18
N ARG A 433 5.30 18.81 2.69
CA ARG A 433 5.59 18.50 1.27
C ARG A 433 6.52 19.49 0.57
N LEU A 434 6.19 20.78 0.62
CA LEU A 434 6.71 21.79 -0.30
C LEU A 434 7.51 22.90 0.40
N GLY A 435 7.43 23.01 1.73
CA GLY A 435 8.06 24.08 2.51
C GLY A 435 9.54 24.32 2.19
N LYS A 436 10.40 23.30 2.32
CA LYS A 436 11.84 23.40 2.01
C LYS A 436 12.07 23.89 0.58
N ASN A 437 11.41 23.26 -0.38
CA ASN A 437 11.60 23.54 -1.80
C ASN A 437 11.16 24.98 -2.14
N TRP A 438 10.16 25.54 -1.45
CA TRP A 438 9.59 26.85 -1.75
C TRP A 438 10.52 27.93 -1.22
N THR A 439 11.04 27.72 0.00
CA THR A 439 12.16 28.51 0.53
C THR A 439 13.32 28.50 -0.47
N ILE A 440 13.84 27.33 -0.84
CA ILE A 440 14.96 27.23 -1.79
C ILE A 440 14.67 27.99 -3.08
N ASN A 441 13.50 27.79 -3.70
CA ASN A 441 13.17 28.44 -4.97
C ASN A 441 13.03 29.96 -4.85
N ARG A 442 12.53 30.51 -3.74
CA ARG A 442 12.43 31.97 -3.53
C ARG A 442 13.80 32.61 -3.34
N PHE A 443 14.67 31.96 -2.56
CA PHE A 443 16.04 32.43 -2.32
C PHE A 443 16.96 32.25 -3.53
N LEU A 444 16.73 31.21 -4.34
CA LEU A 444 17.38 31.04 -5.64
C LEU A 444 16.74 31.85 -6.78
N ARG A 445 15.78 32.73 -6.47
CA ARG A 445 15.10 33.62 -7.45
C ARG A 445 14.40 32.87 -8.59
N LYS A 446 14.03 31.61 -8.37
CA LYS A 446 13.24 30.78 -9.30
C LYS A 446 11.74 30.97 -9.10
N ARG A 447 11.33 31.69 -8.05
CA ARG A 447 9.94 31.83 -7.64
C ARG A 447 9.66 33.12 -6.86
N PRO A 448 8.55 33.83 -7.11
CA PRO A 448 8.12 34.98 -6.28
C PRO A 448 7.49 34.56 -4.94
N PRO A 449 7.52 35.44 -3.92
CA PRO A 449 8.35 36.65 -3.84
C PRO A 449 9.84 36.25 -3.87
N THR A 450 10.66 36.96 -4.65
CA THR A 450 12.06 36.59 -4.86
C THR A 450 12.97 37.27 -3.85
N PHE A 451 14.09 36.62 -3.50
CA PHE A 451 15.15 37.28 -2.75
C PHE A 451 15.89 38.29 -3.65
N SER A 452 15.88 39.56 -3.24
CA SER A 452 16.37 40.68 -4.05
C SER A 452 17.86 40.53 -4.41
N LYS A 453 18.23 41.01 -5.61
CA LYS A 453 19.62 41.03 -6.09
C LYS A 453 20.51 42.02 -5.34
N LYS A 454 19.91 42.97 -4.61
CA LYS A 454 20.64 43.99 -3.82
C LYS A 454 21.39 43.38 -2.64
N TYR A 455 20.93 42.23 -2.14
CA TYR A 455 21.48 41.56 -0.96
C TYR A 455 22.37 40.39 -1.36
N ASP A 456 23.41 40.18 -0.57
CA ASP A 456 24.31 39.05 -0.72
C ASP A 456 23.65 37.77 -0.21
N ALA A 457 23.32 36.86 -1.13
CA ALA A 457 22.68 35.59 -0.79
C ALA A 457 23.63 34.62 -0.06
N SER A 458 24.96 34.85 -0.07
CA SER A 458 25.92 34.03 0.69
C SER A 458 25.79 34.24 2.20
N LYS A 459 25.17 35.34 2.63
CA LYS A 459 24.81 35.60 4.05
C LYS A 459 23.63 34.78 4.53
N VAL A 460 22.99 34.01 3.63
CA VAL A 460 21.89 33.12 3.97
C VAL A 460 22.32 31.68 3.72
N LYS A 461 22.11 30.81 4.71
CA LYS A 461 22.42 29.38 4.59
C LYS A 461 21.26 28.52 5.08
N LEU A 462 20.88 27.53 4.29
CA LEU A 462 19.85 26.57 4.65
C LEU A 462 20.51 25.26 5.07
N TYR A 463 20.17 24.78 6.26
CA TYR A 463 20.61 23.49 6.78
C TYR A 463 19.46 22.50 6.80
N THR A 464 19.76 21.26 6.42
CA THR A 464 18.87 20.14 6.67
C THR A 464 19.17 19.47 8.01
N LEU A 465 18.24 18.63 8.47
CA LEU A 465 18.28 18.01 9.79
C LEU A 465 19.59 17.26 10.07
N THR A 466 20.12 16.50 9.12
CA THR A 466 21.35 15.72 9.36
C THR A 466 22.62 16.46 9.01
N GLN A 467 22.50 17.59 8.32
CA GLN A 467 23.64 18.43 7.98
C GLN A 467 23.92 19.55 8.98
N TYR A 468 22.96 19.86 9.86
CA TYR A 468 23.13 20.84 10.92
C TYR A 468 24.00 20.31 12.07
N THR A 469 24.95 21.14 12.51
CA THR A 469 25.70 21.00 13.77
C THR A 469 26.03 22.40 14.28
N LYS A 470 26.24 22.58 15.59
CA LYS A 470 26.59 23.88 16.17
C LYS A 470 27.94 24.38 15.64
N GLU A 471 28.87 23.46 15.36
CA GLU A 471 30.19 23.75 14.79
C GLU A 471 30.06 24.28 13.37
N LYS A 472 29.19 23.70 12.52
CA LYS A 472 28.92 24.21 11.17
C LYS A 472 28.20 25.57 11.20
N LEU A 473 27.36 25.82 12.20
CA LEU A 473 26.74 27.13 12.38
C LEU A 473 27.79 28.19 12.74
N ALA A 474 28.73 27.85 13.64
CA ALA A 474 29.85 28.71 14.00
C ALA A 474 30.83 28.93 12.84
N SER A 475 31.14 27.88 12.06
CA SER A 475 31.99 28.00 10.87
C SER A 475 31.33 28.90 9.82
N PHE A 476 30.01 28.81 9.64
CA PHE A 476 29.27 29.69 8.75
C PHE A 476 29.36 31.16 9.14
N PHE A 477 29.40 31.49 10.43
CA PHE A 477 29.65 32.87 10.84
C PHE A 477 31.00 33.38 10.30
N SER A 478 32.03 32.54 10.42
CA SER A 478 33.41 32.84 10.04
C SER A 478 33.69 32.78 8.53
N GLU A 479 32.80 32.18 7.73
CA GLU A 479 32.95 32.13 6.26
C GLU A 479 33.01 33.54 5.66
N PRO A 480 33.96 33.84 4.74
CA PRO A 480 34.06 35.16 4.13
C PRO A 480 32.84 35.49 3.26
N GLU A 481 32.51 36.77 3.13
CA GLU A 481 31.44 37.25 2.27
C GLU A 481 31.81 37.09 0.78
N ALA A 482 30.81 36.92 -0.08
CA ALA A 482 31.05 36.79 -1.51
C ALA A 482 31.59 38.10 -2.11
N THR A 483 32.66 38.00 -2.90
CA THR A 483 33.26 39.14 -3.62
C THR A 483 32.33 39.71 -4.71
N ASP A 484 31.46 38.88 -5.31
CA ASP A 484 30.44 39.28 -6.29
C ASP A 484 29.03 38.96 -5.78
N LYS A 485 28.34 39.99 -5.27
CA LYS A 485 26.96 39.90 -4.76
C LYS A 485 25.94 39.45 -5.82
N MET A 486 26.19 39.73 -7.10
CA MET A 486 25.27 39.36 -8.18
C MET A 486 25.31 37.86 -8.48
N LYS A 487 26.48 37.21 -8.29
CA LYS A 487 26.68 35.77 -8.49
C LYS A 487 26.49 34.94 -7.22
N ALA A 488 26.45 35.56 -6.04
CA ALA A 488 26.21 34.86 -4.79
C ALA A 488 24.87 34.09 -4.82
N GLN A 489 24.91 32.80 -4.46
CA GLN A 489 23.75 31.92 -4.36
C GLN A 489 23.55 31.47 -2.92
N LEU A 490 22.31 31.11 -2.59
CA LEU A 490 21.98 30.46 -1.31
C LEU A 490 22.83 29.20 -1.16
N ASN A 491 23.58 29.09 -0.07
CA ASN A 491 24.30 27.86 0.26
C ASN A 491 23.33 26.88 0.95
N ILE A 492 23.19 25.69 0.37
CA ILE A 492 22.30 24.64 0.87
C ILE A 492 23.18 23.51 1.39
N ALA A 493 23.25 23.39 2.71
CA ALA A 493 23.89 22.26 3.38
C ALA A 493 22.94 21.05 3.34
N ASP A 494 23.03 20.29 2.25
CA ASP A 494 22.28 19.05 1.98
C ASP A 494 23.20 18.02 1.28
N HIS A 495 22.81 16.74 1.22
CA HIS A 495 23.54 15.72 0.46
C HIS A 495 23.28 15.89 -1.04
N LEU A 496 24.17 16.60 -1.73
CA LEU A 496 23.97 16.97 -3.14
C LEU A 496 24.54 15.97 -4.16
N LYS A 497 25.51 15.13 -3.77
CA LYS A 497 26.20 14.21 -4.68
C LYS A 497 26.13 12.78 -4.15
N GLY A 498 25.65 11.86 -4.99
CA GLY A 498 25.68 10.42 -4.76
C GLY A 498 26.29 9.71 -5.97
N ASN A 499 26.99 8.61 -5.74
CA ASN A 499 27.60 7.83 -6.81
C ASN A 499 26.51 6.99 -7.50
N HIS A 500 26.29 7.22 -8.80
CA HIS A 500 25.24 6.59 -9.59
C HIS A 500 25.40 5.06 -9.70
N ILE A 501 26.63 4.57 -9.90
CA ILE A 501 26.91 3.13 -10.01
C ILE A 501 26.62 2.45 -8.67
N PHE A 502 27.14 3.04 -7.58
CA PHE A 502 26.93 2.51 -6.24
C PHE A 502 25.45 2.55 -5.81
N SER A 503 24.70 3.58 -6.25
CA SER A 503 23.26 3.69 -6.05
C SER A 503 22.50 2.53 -6.70
N VAL A 504 22.83 2.18 -7.94
CA VAL A 504 22.21 1.04 -8.65
C VAL A 504 22.58 -0.29 -7.97
N LEU A 505 23.84 -0.48 -7.58
CA LEU A 505 24.28 -1.70 -6.89
C LEU A 505 23.54 -1.90 -5.57
N ILE A 506 23.40 -0.85 -4.75
CA ILE A 506 22.66 -0.94 -3.47
C ILE A 506 21.18 -1.22 -3.70
N MET A 507 20.56 -0.57 -4.69
CA MET A 507 19.15 -0.84 -5.03
C MET A 507 18.96 -2.29 -5.52
N THR A 508 19.87 -2.79 -6.35
CA THR A 508 19.88 -4.17 -6.83
C THR A 508 20.05 -5.14 -5.66
N LEU A 509 20.98 -4.87 -4.75
CA LEU A 509 21.15 -5.68 -3.55
C LEU A 509 19.87 -5.69 -2.70
N PHE A 510 19.22 -4.54 -2.51
CA PHE A 510 17.96 -4.45 -1.79
C PHE A 510 16.85 -5.30 -2.44
N PHE A 511 16.71 -5.25 -3.76
CA PHE A 511 15.73 -6.07 -4.48
C PHE A 511 16.09 -7.57 -4.38
N ALA A 512 17.37 -7.94 -4.47
CA ALA A 512 17.82 -9.32 -4.33
C ALA A 512 17.58 -9.88 -2.92
N LEU A 513 17.70 -9.05 -1.88
CA LEU A 513 17.39 -9.40 -0.49
C LEU A 513 15.91 -9.77 -0.28
N MET A 514 15.02 -9.44 -1.22
CA MET A 514 13.60 -9.82 -1.14
C MET A 514 13.33 -11.22 -1.70
N LEU A 515 14.23 -11.82 -2.48
CA LEU A 515 14.05 -13.16 -3.07
C LEU A 515 13.86 -14.28 -2.03
N PRO A 516 14.57 -14.29 -0.87
CA PRO A 516 14.34 -15.31 0.16
C PRO A 516 12.93 -15.27 0.75
N LEU A 517 12.25 -14.12 0.73
CA LEU A 517 10.88 -13.98 1.23
C LEU A 517 9.85 -14.69 0.33
N SER A 518 10.21 -15.02 -0.91
CA SER A 518 9.39 -15.82 -1.84
C SER A 518 9.77 -17.29 -1.92
N SER A 519 10.91 -17.69 -1.36
CA SER A 519 11.45 -19.06 -1.52
C SER A 519 11.22 -19.96 -0.30
N THR A 520 10.53 -19.49 0.75
CA THR A 520 10.25 -20.32 1.92
C THR A 520 9.29 -21.43 1.56
N THR A 521 9.66 -22.69 1.82
CA THR A 521 8.78 -23.84 1.55
C THR A 521 7.85 -24.09 2.73
N VAL A 522 6.54 -24.13 2.48
CA VAL A 522 5.55 -24.40 3.53
C VAL A 522 4.81 -25.70 3.23
N LYS A 523 4.63 -26.53 4.27
CA LYS A 523 3.77 -27.71 4.24
C LYS A 523 2.40 -27.35 4.80
N LEU A 524 1.42 -27.28 3.90
CA LEU A 524 0.00 -27.03 4.23
C LEU A 524 -0.75 -28.33 4.52
N PHE A 525 -0.30 -29.46 3.98
CA PHE A 525 -0.81 -30.79 4.27
C PHE A 525 0.24 -31.57 5.05
N ASN A 526 -0.18 -32.33 6.07
CA ASN A 526 0.73 -33.14 6.86
C ASN A 526 0.98 -34.48 6.13
N PRO A 527 2.23 -34.78 5.73
CA PRO A 527 2.51 -35.99 4.95
C PRO A 527 2.27 -37.30 5.71
N SER A 528 2.19 -37.28 7.04
CA SER A 528 1.89 -38.48 7.83
C SER A 528 0.39 -38.77 7.99
N GLU A 529 -0.46 -37.79 7.70
CA GLU A 529 -1.92 -37.90 7.85
C GLU A 529 -2.54 -38.62 6.66
N LYS A 530 -3.55 -39.45 6.94
CA LYS A 530 -4.36 -40.10 5.92
C LYS A 530 -5.57 -39.21 5.67
N THR A 531 -5.62 -38.60 4.48
CA THR A 531 -6.67 -37.64 4.14
C THR A 531 -7.64 -38.27 3.15
N LEU A 532 -8.92 -38.32 3.48
CA LEU A 532 -9.99 -38.64 2.53
C LEU A 532 -10.60 -37.34 2.00
N ILE A 533 -10.67 -37.21 0.67
CA ILE A 533 -11.32 -36.08 0.01
C ILE A 533 -12.44 -36.64 -0.87
N VAL A 534 -13.69 -36.37 -0.50
CA VAL A 534 -14.85 -36.70 -1.33
C VAL A 534 -15.27 -35.43 -2.04
N ASN A 535 -15.23 -35.43 -3.37
CA ASN A 535 -15.61 -34.26 -4.15
C ASN A 535 -16.28 -34.63 -5.47
N PHE A 536 -17.52 -34.20 -5.68
CA PHE A 536 -18.20 -34.31 -6.97
C PHE A 536 -19.47 -33.47 -7.04
N LYS A 537 -19.91 -33.18 -8.27
CA LYS A 537 -21.24 -32.62 -8.55
C LYS A 537 -22.28 -33.76 -8.54
N TYR A 538 -23.38 -33.56 -7.84
CA TYR A 538 -24.48 -34.52 -7.75
C TYR A 538 -25.82 -33.87 -8.11
N ILE A 539 -26.57 -34.53 -8.97
CA ILE A 539 -27.91 -34.09 -9.41
C ILE A 539 -28.91 -35.05 -8.76
N SER A 540 -29.47 -34.67 -7.62
CA SER A 540 -30.43 -35.50 -6.90
C SER A 540 -31.83 -35.41 -7.48
N THR A 541 -32.68 -36.35 -7.11
CA THR A 541 -34.07 -36.46 -7.60
C THR A 541 -34.89 -35.21 -7.21
N PRO A 542 -35.68 -34.64 -8.14
CA PRO A 542 -36.63 -33.57 -7.80
C PRO A 542 -37.77 -34.11 -6.93
N GLN A 543 -38.09 -33.40 -5.87
CA GLN A 543 -39.25 -33.50 -5.02
C GLN A 543 -40.22 -32.38 -5.38
N GLU A 544 -41.47 -32.76 -5.64
CA GLU A 544 -42.56 -31.81 -5.85
C GLU A 544 -43.18 -31.49 -4.50
N TYR A 545 -43.33 -30.19 -4.18
CA TYR A 545 -44.08 -29.77 -3.00
C TYR A 545 -45.00 -28.60 -3.36
N GLU A 546 -46.18 -28.59 -2.74
CA GLU A 546 -47.15 -27.50 -2.90
C GLU A 546 -46.68 -26.30 -2.08
N GLN A 547 -46.47 -25.16 -2.75
CA GLN A 547 -46.20 -23.91 -2.06
C GLN A 547 -47.51 -23.14 -1.89
N GLN A 548 -47.95 -22.86 -0.66
CA GLN A 548 -49.06 -21.94 -0.45
C GLN A 548 -48.67 -20.55 -0.97
N SER A 549 -49.38 -20.06 -1.99
CA SER A 549 -49.10 -18.76 -2.60
C SER A 549 -49.52 -17.63 -1.66
N SER A 550 -48.57 -16.97 -1.00
CA SER A 550 -48.81 -15.70 -0.31
C SER A 550 -48.73 -14.54 -1.31
N GLY A 551 -49.76 -14.37 -2.13
CA GLY A 551 -49.88 -13.30 -3.13
C GLY A 551 -51.31 -12.80 -3.29
N LEU A 552 -51.48 -11.62 -3.92
CA LEU A 552 -52.78 -11.06 -4.29
C LEU A 552 -53.53 -12.02 -5.24
N ALA A 553 -54.86 -12.05 -5.18
CA ALA A 553 -55.69 -13.07 -5.85
C ALA A 553 -55.42 -13.23 -7.36
N HIS A 554 -54.99 -12.18 -8.06
CA HIS A 554 -54.66 -12.19 -9.49
C HIS A 554 -53.22 -12.67 -9.82
N MET A 555 -52.38 -12.91 -8.81
CA MET A 555 -51.04 -13.49 -8.95
C MET A 555 -50.95 -14.94 -8.43
N ARG A 556 -52.07 -15.54 -8.02
CA ARG A 556 -52.11 -16.93 -7.56
C ARG A 556 -52.27 -17.87 -8.75
N THR A 557 -51.20 -18.57 -9.11
CA THR A 557 -51.30 -19.77 -9.95
C THR A 557 -52.11 -20.84 -9.23
N LEU A 558 -53.03 -21.52 -9.93
CA LEU A 558 -53.99 -22.45 -9.34
C LEU A 558 -53.35 -23.66 -8.62
N ASN A 559 -52.12 -24.05 -8.97
CA ASN A 559 -51.30 -25.06 -8.28
C ASN A 559 -49.80 -24.78 -8.52
N PRO A 560 -49.10 -23.95 -7.72
CA PRO A 560 -47.67 -23.74 -7.88
C PRO A 560 -46.91 -24.94 -7.30
N VAL A 561 -46.64 -25.94 -8.14
CA VAL A 561 -45.71 -27.01 -7.80
C VAL A 561 -44.29 -26.47 -7.95
N VAL A 562 -43.60 -26.30 -6.83
CA VAL A 562 -42.18 -25.94 -6.85
C VAL A 562 -41.37 -27.21 -6.75
N LYS A 563 -40.44 -27.39 -7.71
CA LYS A 563 -39.54 -28.54 -7.74
C LYS A 563 -38.31 -28.18 -6.91
N LYS A 564 -38.16 -28.80 -5.74
CA LYS A 564 -36.92 -28.76 -4.96
C LYS A 564 -36.24 -30.10 -5.08
N ARG A 565 -34.91 -30.17 -5.16
CA ARG A 565 -34.21 -31.46 -5.20
C ARG A 565 -34.06 -32.05 -3.80
N SER A 566 -33.99 -33.38 -3.70
CA SER A 566 -33.72 -34.07 -2.43
C SER A 566 -32.34 -33.66 -1.90
N PRO A 567 -32.18 -33.32 -0.61
CA PRO A 567 -30.88 -33.31 0.03
C PRO A 567 -30.23 -34.69 0.01
N VAL A 568 -28.92 -34.70 0.27
CA VAL A 568 -28.10 -35.90 0.22
C VAL A 568 -27.27 -35.99 1.48
N MET A 569 -27.28 -37.15 2.11
CA MET A 569 -26.52 -37.47 3.30
C MET A 569 -25.28 -38.27 2.92
N LEU A 570 -24.10 -37.75 3.27
CA LEU A 570 -22.83 -38.45 3.14
C LEU A 570 -22.46 -39.06 4.50
N LYS A 571 -22.28 -40.38 4.53
CA LYS A 571 -21.75 -41.11 5.68
C LYS A 571 -20.43 -41.77 5.32
N VAL A 572 -19.48 -41.72 6.25
CA VAL A 572 -18.20 -42.43 6.15
C VAL A 572 -18.09 -43.36 7.34
N PHE A 573 -17.84 -44.64 7.07
CA PHE A 573 -17.70 -45.70 8.05
C PHE A 573 -16.28 -46.26 8.04
N SER A 574 -15.85 -46.81 9.17
CA SER A 574 -14.63 -47.62 9.21
C SER A 574 -14.89 -48.98 8.57
N SER A 575 -14.05 -49.41 7.62
CA SER A 575 -14.24 -50.73 6.99
C SER A 575 -13.95 -51.90 7.96
N LYS A 576 -13.27 -51.65 9.09
CA LYS A 576 -12.87 -52.69 10.05
C LYS A 576 -14.01 -53.08 11.02
N ASP A 577 -14.68 -52.08 11.58
CA ASP A 577 -15.66 -52.22 12.66
C ASP A 577 -17.04 -51.63 12.30
N LYS A 578 -17.19 -51.08 11.08
CA LYS A 578 -18.44 -50.47 10.58
C LYS A 578 -18.97 -49.33 11.45
N SER A 579 -18.13 -48.75 12.31
CA SER A 579 -18.47 -47.57 13.10
C SER A 579 -18.61 -46.34 12.20
N LEU A 580 -19.60 -45.48 12.50
CA LEU A 580 -19.82 -44.22 11.80
C LEU A 580 -18.73 -43.22 12.23
N ILE A 581 -17.92 -42.76 11.28
CA ILE A 581 -16.83 -41.81 11.51
C ILE A 581 -17.28 -40.38 11.23
N TYR A 582 -18.06 -40.19 10.17
CA TYR A 582 -18.49 -38.88 9.71
C TYR A 582 -19.87 -38.93 9.08
N GLU A 583 -20.67 -37.91 9.34
CA GLU A 583 -21.98 -37.70 8.74
C GLU A 583 -22.17 -36.23 8.43
N LYS A 584 -22.60 -35.91 7.20
CA LYS A 584 -22.96 -34.56 6.81
C LYS A 584 -24.05 -34.57 5.76
N GLU A 585 -25.05 -33.73 5.97
CA GLU A 585 -26.10 -33.45 4.98
C GLU A 585 -25.68 -32.31 4.05
N PHE A 586 -25.96 -32.49 2.76
CA PHE A 586 -25.76 -31.52 1.70
C PHE A 586 -27.11 -31.14 1.09
N ILE A 587 -27.40 -29.85 1.04
CA ILE A 587 -28.68 -29.31 0.58
C ILE A 587 -28.52 -28.76 -0.86
N PRO A 588 -29.48 -28.98 -1.76
CA PRO A 588 -29.41 -28.47 -3.13
C PRO A 588 -29.51 -26.95 -3.23
N ARG A 589 -28.93 -26.41 -4.31
CA ARG A 589 -28.68 -24.97 -4.49
C ARG A 589 -29.79 -24.24 -5.23
N GLY A 590 -29.71 -22.91 -5.18
CA GLY A 590 -30.64 -21.98 -5.81
C GLY A 590 -31.64 -21.44 -4.80
N LEU A 591 -32.19 -20.25 -5.07
CA LEU A 591 -33.24 -19.66 -4.22
C LEU A 591 -34.43 -20.61 -4.01
N ARG A 592 -34.64 -21.52 -4.98
CA ARG A 592 -35.67 -22.57 -4.98
C ARG A 592 -35.14 -24.00 -4.73
N GLN A 593 -33.83 -24.15 -4.49
CA GLN A 593 -33.19 -25.45 -4.20
C GLN A 593 -33.40 -26.51 -5.31
N ASP A 594 -33.40 -26.09 -6.58
CA ASP A 594 -33.74 -26.87 -7.77
C ASP A 594 -32.54 -27.26 -8.65
N ILE A 595 -31.34 -26.81 -8.27
CA ILE A 595 -30.09 -27.01 -9.04
C ILE A 595 -29.26 -28.14 -8.42
N ALA A 596 -28.38 -28.72 -9.23
CA ALA A 596 -27.34 -29.66 -8.78
C ALA A 596 -26.64 -29.18 -7.50
N MET A 597 -26.38 -30.11 -6.59
CA MET A 597 -25.53 -29.86 -5.44
C MET A 597 -24.12 -30.33 -5.72
N PHE A 598 -23.20 -29.93 -4.87
CA PHE A 598 -21.84 -30.45 -4.91
C PHE A 598 -21.49 -30.96 -3.53
N VAL A 599 -21.02 -32.19 -3.49
CA VAL A 599 -20.64 -32.89 -2.28
C VAL A 599 -19.15 -32.68 -2.12
N TYR A 600 -18.74 -31.94 -1.09
CA TYR A 600 -17.33 -31.73 -0.74
C TYR A 600 -17.12 -31.98 0.76
N THR A 601 -16.24 -32.94 1.08
CA THR A 601 -15.69 -33.08 2.43
C THR A 601 -14.22 -33.47 2.38
N GLN A 602 -13.46 -32.96 3.34
CA GLN A 602 -12.07 -33.32 3.58
C GLN A 602 -11.97 -33.80 5.02
N LEU A 603 -11.55 -35.05 5.20
CA LEU A 603 -11.45 -35.71 6.50
C LEU A 603 -10.03 -36.23 6.70
N VAL A 604 -9.44 -35.92 7.86
CA VAL A 604 -8.21 -36.57 8.32
C VAL A 604 -8.63 -37.73 9.20
N LEU A 605 -8.24 -38.94 8.83
CA LEU A 605 -8.72 -40.19 9.43
C LEU A 605 -7.54 -41.02 9.94
N GLU A 606 -7.74 -41.77 11.01
CA GLU A 606 -6.71 -42.67 11.55
C GLU A 606 -6.75 -44.06 10.89
N GLN A 607 -7.92 -44.45 10.36
CA GLN A 607 -8.20 -45.75 9.77
C GLN A 607 -7.43 -45.95 8.45
N ASP A 608 -7.06 -47.19 8.11
CA ASP A 608 -6.43 -47.52 6.81
C ASP A 608 -7.45 -47.68 5.67
N LYS A 609 -8.66 -48.12 6.01
CA LYS A 609 -9.74 -48.40 5.05
C LYS A 609 -11.07 -47.85 5.55
N VAL A 610 -11.81 -47.24 4.64
CA VAL A 610 -13.13 -46.66 4.92
C VAL A 610 -14.16 -47.06 3.87
N ASP A 611 -15.41 -47.09 4.29
CA ASP A 611 -16.56 -47.28 3.42
C ASP A 611 -17.34 -45.97 3.34
N ILE A 612 -17.74 -45.58 2.14
CA ILE A 612 -18.41 -44.32 1.87
C ILE A 612 -19.81 -44.62 1.37
N GLN A 613 -20.80 -43.96 1.94
CA GLN A 613 -22.21 -44.10 1.59
C GLN A 613 -22.81 -42.73 1.34
N LEU A 614 -23.52 -42.59 0.23
CA LEU A 614 -24.23 -41.38 -0.16
C LEU A 614 -25.70 -41.75 -0.38
N THR A 615 -26.62 -41.14 0.36
CA THR A 615 -28.05 -41.46 0.30
C THR A 615 -28.89 -40.19 0.13
N GLU A 616 -29.87 -40.20 -0.78
CA GLU A 616 -30.85 -39.12 -0.89
C GLU A 616 -31.81 -39.14 0.31
N THR A 617 -31.95 -38.04 1.06
CA THR A 617 -32.79 -38.01 2.27
C THR A 617 -34.28 -38.14 2.01
N ALA A 618 -34.78 -37.63 0.88
CA ALA A 618 -36.19 -37.77 0.49
C ALA A 618 -36.47 -39.09 -0.24
N PHE A 619 -35.44 -39.78 -0.73
CA PHE A 619 -35.56 -41.05 -1.46
C PHE A 619 -34.50 -42.06 -0.93
N PRO A 620 -34.72 -42.68 0.24
CA PRO A 620 -33.73 -43.52 0.90
C PRO A 620 -33.24 -44.70 0.05
N ASP A 621 -34.06 -45.17 -0.90
CA ASP A 621 -33.74 -46.25 -1.83
C ASP A 621 -32.64 -45.87 -2.84
N LYS A 622 -32.36 -44.58 -3.02
CA LYS A 622 -31.29 -44.08 -3.89
C LYS A 622 -30.02 -43.89 -3.09
N GLN A 623 -29.20 -44.93 -3.09
CA GLN A 623 -27.92 -44.97 -2.41
C GLN A 623 -26.77 -45.32 -3.35
N LEU A 624 -25.66 -44.59 -3.22
CA LEU A 624 -24.36 -44.95 -3.79
C LEU A 624 -23.43 -45.36 -2.66
N SER A 625 -22.64 -46.41 -2.88
CA SER A 625 -21.65 -46.85 -1.91
C SER A 625 -20.33 -47.23 -2.57
N LEU A 626 -19.23 -46.98 -1.85
CA LEU A 626 -17.89 -47.39 -2.24
C LEU A 626 -17.22 -48.00 -1.00
N ASN A 627 -16.92 -49.29 -1.07
CA ASN A 627 -16.40 -50.06 0.06
C ASN A 627 -14.89 -50.27 -0.07
N ASN A 628 -14.21 -50.47 1.06
CA ASN A 628 -12.78 -50.78 1.16
C ASN A 628 -11.85 -49.74 0.51
N VAL A 629 -12.17 -48.45 0.65
CA VAL A 629 -11.33 -47.36 0.13
C VAL A 629 -10.04 -47.29 0.95
N SER A 630 -8.91 -47.62 0.32
CA SER A 630 -7.59 -47.53 0.95
C SER A 630 -7.16 -46.06 1.04
N LEU A 631 -6.86 -45.59 2.25
CA LEU A 631 -6.40 -44.23 2.47
C LEU A 631 -4.88 -44.12 2.29
N LYS A 632 -4.44 -43.27 1.37
CA LYS A 632 -3.03 -42.95 1.16
C LYS A 632 -2.58 -41.89 2.18
N LYS A 633 -1.36 -42.05 2.69
CA LYS A 633 -0.66 -41.00 3.47
C LYS A 633 -0.09 -39.96 2.49
N GLY A 634 -0.12 -38.68 2.87
CA GLY A 634 0.43 -37.62 2.02
C GLY A 634 -0.58 -37.08 1.01
N ASP A 635 -0.60 -37.65 -0.20
CA ASP A 635 -1.36 -37.13 -1.36
C ASP A 635 -2.89 -37.21 -1.19
N GLY A 636 -3.35 -37.88 -0.14
CA GLY A 636 -4.77 -38.11 0.14
C GLY A 636 -5.39 -39.11 -0.84
N THR A 637 -6.58 -39.60 -0.51
CA THR A 637 -7.40 -40.44 -1.38
C THR A 637 -8.60 -39.63 -1.83
N PHE A 638 -8.72 -39.46 -3.15
CA PHE A 638 -9.81 -38.72 -3.78
C PHE A 638 -10.93 -39.65 -4.23
N VAL A 639 -12.16 -39.34 -3.83
CA VAL A 639 -13.36 -40.06 -4.27
C VAL A 639 -14.23 -39.13 -5.09
N ILE A 640 -14.48 -39.55 -6.32
CA ILE A 640 -15.22 -38.80 -7.34
C ILE A 640 -16.46 -39.59 -7.77
N LEU A 641 -17.37 -38.91 -8.45
CA LEU A 641 -18.51 -39.52 -9.11
C LEU A 641 -18.25 -39.57 -10.62
N LYS A 642 -18.12 -40.77 -11.18
CA LYS A 642 -17.93 -41.00 -12.60
C LYS A 642 -19.04 -41.93 -13.09
N ASP A 643 -19.74 -41.54 -14.16
CA ASP A 643 -20.82 -42.31 -14.76
C ASP A 643 -21.89 -42.80 -13.75
N GLY A 644 -22.17 -41.99 -12.73
CA GLY A 644 -23.16 -42.30 -11.69
C GLY A 644 -22.69 -43.25 -10.58
N LYS A 645 -21.41 -43.62 -10.56
CA LYS A 645 -20.79 -44.47 -9.51
C LYS A 645 -19.70 -43.72 -8.75
N LEU A 646 -19.58 -44.04 -7.47
CA LEU A 646 -18.48 -43.54 -6.64
C LEU A 646 -17.22 -44.35 -6.96
N GLU A 647 -16.14 -43.68 -7.31
CA GLU A 647 -14.86 -44.31 -7.67
C GLU A 647 -13.69 -43.51 -7.07
N ILE A 648 -12.55 -44.17 -6.88
CA ILE A 648 -11.31 -43.50 -6.49
C ILE A 648 -10.74 -42.83 -7.75
N ALA A 649 -10.38 -41.55 -7.67
CA ALA A 649 -9.72 -40.87 -8.78
C ALA A 649 -8.40 -41.58 -9.11
N GLN A 650 -8.30 -42.13 -10.32
CA GLN A 650 -7.06 -42.68 -10.87
C GLN A 650 -6.24 -41.56 -11.52
N GLU A 651 -4.93 -41.77 -11.62
CA GLU A 651 -3.94 -40.81 -12.18
C GLU A 651 -4.33 -40.24 -13.56
#